data_AF-A0A254Q9X1-F1
#
_entry.id   AF-A0A254Q9X1-F1
#
_cell.length_a   1.000
_cell.length_b   1.000
_cell.length_c   1.000
_cell.angle_alpha   90.00
_cell.angle_beta   90.00
_cell.angle_gamma   90.00
#
_symmetry.space_group_name_H-M   'P 1'
#
loop_
_entity.id
_entity.type
_entity.pdbx_description
1 polymer ?
#
loop_
_entity_poly.entity_id
_entity_poly.type
_entity_poly.pdbx_seq_one_letter_code
_entity_poly.pdbx_strand_id
1 'polypeptide(L)'
;MRYLFVLLFIFNTGIQAFAVDLSRDAAAIESVDKLLAVDRLQFYVMNLADFLGNKRDPSLIKVLYSITPEDIYKVTSDTKILNAPTNWDAVITAVVNKKAPELKATAADFKWDYNFFKNKLATKFASEPLKAGKGVKPLALDFAEVPWQESPEERVDSKYLMDVERYISEKTTRAFVWDAIINERNISFIIGDQRDFTETVERNGFEIVKEIKPMARNYNKIFLAYNPKTQKHFYMVNLISGADRVLHFVDQIKALKFDGKTFASKKGQVSVYGDANRFHEKQTVILKDIFKNLPVADKVLIGQKGAFETAIKDAGMLDIVKVQSSELLKSMGVDKSAQVSKFNGMAQRAMKESSFQLDALHNSSVKIENVYEKYGDSISRSYAQFTSEQASHEFSDYLLEDTNGQVKRWRVFSAVWGDEIVPIAKALKATGHRDIVYIGTAGAMANKGIKVGDVIRGGFVQTHTGEKLAFTQGNLAPTPQDRMAIVGQVHTPFEETEAWLKKTAAGFDIVEVETGYLREILGSQVKLEAYFLISDVVGSENETLAHAAQSSSRRKRNQLKLLENLFVQNGIRAPISNYEPIPQNARFKALFRKLTELNSSRDAISVFQMTQIAIRNGYTAESDLATLMKQPNFKRADFDFSMKSLGSLLANTQQSLPRGQTMKFSSEDIMNGTFNPKVKSTVYLIAPDGMAMEQFKNFVNPTSLDFMKKYFDIQIVDSNSLAANAGRSVSTLSSDVLFEVYRDVLGKAGFGLEVDISGNYRLKELTGSLGVPRCSSVFM
;
A
#
# COMPACT_ATOMS: atom_id res chain seq x y z
N MET A 1 41.39 38.51 -16.15
CA MET A 1 40.84 37.87 -17.37
C MET A 1 40.76 36.33 -17.30
N ARG A 2 41.75 35.60 -16.75
CA ARG A 2 41.68 34.12 -16.68
C ARG A 2 40.54 33.54 -15.82
N TYR A 3 40.06 34.26 -14.80
CA TYR A 3 38.92 33.82 -13.97
C TYR A 3 37.54 34.05 -14.63
N LEU A 4 37.45 34.95 -15.62
CA LEU A 4 36.18 35.22 -16.31
C LEU A 4 35.86 34.14 -17.36
N PHE A 5 36.89 33.54 -17.97
CA PHE A 5 36.74 32.46 -18.93
C PHE A 5 36.29 31.12 -18.31
N VAL A 6 36.71 30.84 -17.06
CA VAL A 6 36.31 29.62 -16.35
C VAL A 6 34.84 29.69 -15.90
N LEU A 7 34.37 30.88 -15.49
CA LEU A 7 32.97 31.10 -15.13
C LEU A 7 32.02 31.06 -16.35
N LEU A 8 32.45 31.58 -17.51
CA LEU A 8 31.68 31.48 -18.75
C LEU A 8 31.63 30.05 -19.31
N PHE A 9 32.67 29.25 -19.12
CA PHE A 9 32.65 27.83 -19.51
C PHE A 9 31.71 27.01 -18.62
N ILE A 10 31.74 27.22 -17.29
CA ILE A 10 30.88 26.51 -16.33
C ILE A 10 29.39 26.87 -16.53
N PHE A 11 29.08 28.13 -16.84
CA PHE A 11 27.70 28.54 -17.12
C PHE A 11 27.18 28.03 -18.47
N ASN A 12 28.01 27.98 -19.52
CA ASN A 12 27.58 27.42 -20.81
C ASN A 12 27.44 25.90 -20.78
N THR A 13 28.31 25.16 -20.08
CA THR A 13 28.16 23.71 -19.95
C THR A 13 26.99 23.32 -19.03
N GLY A 14 26.68 24.14 -18.01
CA GLY A 14 25.52 23.92 -17.14
C GLY A 14 24.18 24.19 -17.83
N ILE A 15 24.10 25.24 -18.66
CA ILE A 15 22.87 25.55 -19.41
C ILE A 15 22.71 24.60 -20.62
N GLN A 16 23.79 24.19 -21.28
CA GLN A 16 23.73 23.16 -22.31
C GLN A 16 23.39 21.77 -21.73
N ALA A 17 23.90 21.37 -20.56
CA ALA A 17 23.53 20.09 -19.96
C ALA A 17 22.03 20.00 -19.59
N PHE A 18 21.43 21.08 -19.08
CA PHE A 18 19.98 21.12 -18.81
C PHE A 18 19.10 21.30 -20.07
N ALA A 19 19.58 21.99 -21.10
CA ALA A 19 18.84 22.16 -22.36
C ALA A 19 18.96 20.95 -23.31
N VAL A 20 20.06 20.20 -23.24
CA VAL A 20 20.26 18.94 -23.99
C VAL A 20 19.35 17.83 -23.45
N ASP A 21 19.05 17.84 -22.14
CA ASP A 21 18.20 16.83 -21.50
C ASP A 21 16.71 16.92 -21.90
N LEU A 22 16.17 18.15 -22.02
CA LEU A 22 14.77 18.35 -22.40
C LEU A 22 14.49 18.03 -23.88
N SER A 23 15.45 18.26 -24.77
CA SER A 23 15.27 17.96 -26.21
C SER A 23 15.37 16.47 -26.51
N ARG A 24 16.21 15.73 -25.77
CA ARG A 24 16.34 14.26 -25.84
C ARG A 24 15.01 13.56 -25.52
N ASP A 25 14.32 14.03 -24.49
CA ASP A 25 13.12 13.35 -23.96
C ASP A 25 11.81 13.87 -24.56
N ALA A 26 11.83 15.03 -25.23
CA ALA A 26 10.65 15.73 -25.74
C ALA A 26 9.73 14.82 -26.57
N ALA A 27 10.27 14.09 -27.54
CA ALA A 27 9.48 13.23 -28.42
C ALA A 27 8.83 12.06 -27.66
N ALA A 28 9.53 11.49 -26.67
CA ALA A 28 9.00 10.40 -25.85
C ALA A 28 7.89 10.90 -24.92
N ILE A 29 8.06 12.09 -24.34
CA ILE A 29 7.06 12.74 -23.50
C ILE A 29 5.82 13.12 -24.32
N GLU A 30 6.00 13.72 -25.49
CA GLU A 30 4.89 14.12 -26.37
C GLU A 30 4.06 12.92 -26.82
N SER A 31 4.73 11.82 -27.18
CA SER A 31 4.07 10.56 -27.59
C SER A 31 3.19 9.99 -26.47
N VAL A 32 3.74 9.85 -25.25
CA VAL A 32 2.96 9.30 -24.12
C VAL A 32 1.86 10.26 -23.65
N ASP A 33 2.11 11.57 -23.64
CA ASP A 33 1.10 12.57 -23.26
C ASP A 33 -0.09 12.59 -24.23
N LYS A 34 0.17 12.41 -25.53
CA LYS A 34 -0.89 12.26 -26.53
C LYS A 34 -1.73 11.01 -26.24
N LEU A 35 -1.10 9.87 -26.01
CA LEU A 35 -1.80 8.61 -25.76
C LEU A 35 -2.55 8.60 -24.43
N LEU A 36 -2.04 9.28 -23.40
CA LEU A 36 -2.74 9.51 -22.15
C LEU A 36 -4.02 10.34 -22.36
N ALA A 37 -3.95 11.37 -23.21
CA ALA A 37 -5.13 12.17 -23.56
C ALA A 37 -6.16 11.36 -24.38
N VAL A 38 -5.70 10.46 -25.25
CA VAL A 38 -6.55 9.51 -25.99
C VAL A 38 -7.25 8.54 -25.02
N ASP A 39 -6.50 7.90 -24.11
CA ASP A 39 -7.04 6.97 -23.12
C ASP A 39 -8.11 7.65 -22.25
N ARG A 40 -7.82 8.86 -21.78
CA ARG A 40 -8.75 9.68 -20.99
C ARG A 40 -10.04 9.98 -21.75
N LEU A 41 -9.94 10.40 -23.02
CA LEU A 41 -11.11 10.75 -23.81
C LEU A 41 -11.93 9.51 -24.19
N GLN A 42 -11.28 8.39 -24.52
CA GLN A 42 -11.97 7.13 -24.79
C GLN A 42 -12.72 6.66 -23.54
N PHE A 43 -12.07 6.71 -22.37
CA PHE A 43 -12.70 6.40 -21.09
C PHE A 43 -13.92 7.29 -20.83
N TYR A 44 -13.81 8.59 -21.08
CA TYR A 44 -14.95 9.51 -21.00
C TYR A 44 -16.08 9.13 -21.98
N VAL A 45 -15.76 8.77 -23.22
CA VAL A 45 -16.74 8.35 -24.24
C VAL A 45 -17.53 7.12 -23.81
N MET A 46 -16.87 6.10 -23.23
CA MET A 46 -17.56 4.92 -22.70
C MET A 46 -18.55 5.27 -21.58
N ASN A 47 -18.12 6.12 -20.64
CA ASN A 47 -18.99 6.59 -19.55
C ASN A 47 -20.13 7.49 -20.05
N LEU A 48 -19.90 8.27 -21.11
CA LEU A 48 -20.92 9.08 -21.76
C LEU A 48 -21.97 8.18 -22.44
N ALA A 49 -21.55 7.11 -23.13
CA ALA A 49 -22.45 6.14 -23.74
C ALA A 49 -23.35 5.48 -22.69
N ASP A 50 -22.77 5.06 -21.56
CA ASP A 50 -23.51 4.54 -20.39
C ASP A 50 -24.56 5.55 -19.90
N PHE A 51 -24.19 6.83 -19.76
CA PHE A 51 -25.09 7.88 -19.28
C PHE A 51 -26.24 8.20 -20.26
N LEU A 52 -25.96 8.16 -21.56
CA LEU A 52 -26.93 8.48 -22.62
C LEU A 52 -27.79 7.29 -23.04
N GLY A 53 -27.43 6.05 -22.64
CA GLY A 53 -28.03 4.79 -23.11
C GLY A 53 -29.56 4.73 -23.12
N ASN A 54 -30.23 5.40 -22.17
CA ASN A 54 -31.70 5.45 -22.08
C ASN A 54 -32.31 6.81 -22.45
N LYS A 55 -31.50 7.76 -22.94
CA LYS A 55 -31.88 9.17 -23.14
C LYS A 55 -31.79 9.63 -24.60
N ARG A 56 -31.14 8.84 -25.46
CA ARG A 56 -30.82 9.18 -26.84
C ARG A 56 -31.07 7.99 -27.77
N ASP A 57 -30.95 8.24 -29.07
CA ASP A 57 -31.08 7.22 -30.12
C ASP A 57 -30.14 6.03 -29.86
N PRO A 58 -30.66 4.79 -29.74
CA PRO A 58 -29.85 3.58 -29.57
C PRO A 58 -28.74 3.42 -30.63
N SER A 59 -28.96 3.91 -31.84
CA SER A 59 -27.98 3.87 -32.94
C SER A 59 -26.76 4.74 -32.63
N LEU A 60 -26.99 5.93 -32.08
CA LEU A 60 -25.92 6.81 -31.61
C LEU A 60 -25.13 6.18 -30.47
N ILE A 61 -25.82 5.56 -29.51
CA ILE A 61 -25.19 4.88 -28.37
C ILE A 61 -24.31 3.73 -28.84
N LYS A 62 -24.80 2.93 -29.80
CA LYS A 62 -24.03 1.85 -30.41
C LYS A 62 -22.75 2.37 -31.08
N VAL A 63 -22.84 3.53 -31.77
CA VAL A 63 -21.66 4.15 -32.38
C VAL A 63 -20.68 4.63 -31.31
N LEU A 64 -21.13 5.25 -30.22
CA LEU A 64 -20.26 5.66 -29.12
C LEU A 64 -19.48 4.49 -28.51
N TYR A 65 -20.13 3.35 -28.27
CA TYR A 65 -19.44 2.13 -27.80
C TYR A 65 -18.45 1.56 -28.81
N SER A 66 -18.63 1.84 -30.11
CA SER A 66 -17.72 1.39 -31.15
C SER A 66 -16.49 2.29 -31.31
N ILE A 67 -16.43 3.47 -30.68
CA ILE A 67 -15.29 4.39 -30.80
C ILE A 67 -14.04 3.75 -30.19
N THR A 68 -13.03 3.56 -31.03
CA THR A 68 -11.73 2.99 -30.64
C THR A 68 -10.74 4.09 -30.23
N PRO A 69 -9.69 3.77 -29.45
CA PRO A 69 -8.59 4.70 -29.19
C PRO A 69 -7.98 5.28 -30.47
N GLU A 70 -7.85 4.48 -31.52
CA GLU A 70 -7.28 4.85 -32.82
C GLU A 70 -8.15 5.88 -33.54
N ASP A 71 -9.48 5.78 -33.44
CA ASP A 71 -10.40 6.76 -33.99
C ASP A 71 -10.10 8.16 -33.40
N ILE A 72 -9.87 8.23 -32.08
CA ILE A 72 -9.54 9.48 -31.38
C ILE A 72 -8.12 9.95 -31.73
N TYR A 73 -7.14 9.04 -31.72
CA TYR A 73 -5.74 9.34 -32.01
C TYR A 73 -5.52 9.97 -33.40
N LYS A 74 -6.35 9.57 -34.38
CA LYS A 74 -6.31 10.04 -35.77
C LYS A 74 -7.07 11.35 -36.03
N VAL A 75 -7.88 11.84 -35.08
CA VAL A 75 -8.68 13.06 -35.27
C VAL A 75 -7.83 14.32 -35.24
N THR A 76 -6.79 14.35 -34.39
CA THR A 76 -5.90 15.51 -34.28
C THR A 76 -4.50 15.09 -33.83
N SER A 77 -3.49 15.78 -34.35
CA SER A 77 -2.11 15.71 -33.83
C SER A 77 -1.89 16.63 -32.63
N ASP A 78 -2.77 17.62 -32.41
CA ASP A 78 -2.61 18.59 -31.31
C ASP A 78 -3.15 18.04 -29.98
N THR A 79 -2.21 17.61 -29.14
CA THR A 79 -2.46 17.12 -27.78
C THR A 79 -3.15 18.14 -26.87
N LYS A 80 -3.07 19.46 -27.15
CA LYS A 80 -3.80 20.49 -26.39
C LYS A 80 -5.31 20.38 -26.61
N ILE A 81 -5.74 20.02 -27.82
CA ILE A 81 -7.16 19.82 -28.13
C ILE A 81 -7.71 18.65 -27.33
N LEU A 82 -6.99 17.53 -27.26
CA LEU A 82 -7.39 16.35 -26.51
C LEU A 82 -7.36 16.57 -24.98
N ASN A 83 -6.46 17.41 -24.49
CA ASN A 83 -6.37 17.69 -23.06
C ASN A 83 -7.41 18.69 -22.54
N ALA A 84 -8.01 19.51 -23.42
CA ALA A 84 -9.00 20.52 -23.04
C ALA A 84 -10.42 19.94 -23.01
N PRO A 85 -11.08 19.79 -21.84
CA PRO A 85 -12.41 19.17 -21.76
C PRO A 85 -13.51 19.93 -22.50
N THR A 86 -13.30 21.23 -22.73
CA THR A 86 -14.18 22.08 -23.54
C THR A 86 -14.25 21.66 -25.01
N ASN A 87 -13.22 20.96 -25.50
CA ASN A 87 -13.14 20.53 -26.89
C ASN A 87 -13.66 19.10 -27.11
N TRP A 88 -13.88 18.33 -26.04
CA TRP A 88 -14.22 16.91 -26.15
C TRP A 88 -15.50 16.65 -26.94
N ASP A 89 -16.55 17.45 -26.74
CA ASP A 89 -17.82 17.24 -27.44
C ASP A 89 -17.67 17.45 -28.96
N ALA A 90 -16.83 18.41 -29.37
CA ALA A 90 -16.48 18.64 -30.77
C ALA A 90 -15.64 17.48 -31.35
N VAL A 91 -14.65 16.98 -30.60
CA VAL A 91 -13.84 15.82 -31.00
C VAL A 91 -14.71 14.58 -31.18
N ILE A 92 -15.62 14.31 -30.23
CA ILE A 92 -16.56 13.17 -30.29
C ILE A 92 -17.48 13.32 -31.50
N THR A 93 -18.01 14.53 -31.73
CA THR A 93 -18.85 14.82 -32.91
C THR A 93 -18.11 14.51 -34.21
N ALA A 94 -16.85 14.94 -34.33
CA ALA A 94 -16.03 14.67 -35.51
C ALA A 94 -15.81 13.16 -35.73
N VAL A 95 -15.55 12.41 -34.66
CA VAL A 95 -15.40 10.93 -34.72
C VAL A 95 -16.71 10.27 -35.15
N VAL A 96 -17.83 10.61 -34.49
CA VAL A 96 -19.15 10.02 -34.78
C VAL A 96 -19.57 10.31 -36.21
N ASN A 97 -19.46 11.56 -36.68
CA ASN A 97 -19.84 11.92 -38.05
C ASN A 97 -18.93 11.32 -39.12
N LYS A 98 -17.69 10.96 -38.77
CA LYS A 98 -16.80 10.20 -39.67
C LYS A 98 -17.19 8.72 -39.72
N LYS A 99 -17.57 8.13 -38.58
CA LYS A 99 -17.86 6.69 -38.45
C LYS A 99 -19.28 6.32 -38.87
N ALA A 100 -20.22 7.23 -38.65
CA ALA A 100 -21.65 7.10 -38.95
C ALA A 100 -22.22 8.44 -39.45
N PRO A 101 -21.87 8.87 -40.69
CA PRO A 101 -22.31 10.14 -41.26
C PRO A 101 -23.83 10.34 -41.32
N GLU A 102 -24.58 9.24 -41.39
CA GLU A 102 -26.03 9.21 -41.45
C GLU A 102 -26.71 9.73 -40.17
N LEU A 103 -26.04 9.63 -39.02
CA LEU A 103 -26.59 10.09 -37.73
C LEU A 103 -26.62 11.62 -37.61
N LYS A 104 -25.82 12.34 -38.40
CA LYS A 104 -25.72 13.82 -38.39
C LYS A 104 -25.63 14.39 -36.97
N ALA A 105 -24.79 13.78 -36.14
CA ALA A 105 -24.67 14.17 -34.74
C ALA A 105 -24.10 15.59 -34.60
N THR A 106 -24.53 16.29 -33.57
CA THR A 106 -24.09 17.64 -33.21
C THR A 106 -23.46 17.64 -31.81
N ALA A 107 -22.69 18.67 -31.47
CA ALA A 107 -22.11 18.79 -30.13
C ALA A 107 -23.17 18.78 -29.01
N ALA A 108 -24.42 19.21 -29.30
CA ALA A 108 -25.52 19.19 -28.34
C ALA A 108 -25.95 17.77 -27.96
N ASP A 109 -25.73 16.78 -28.84
CA ASP A 109 -26.08 15.37 -28.58
C ASP A 109 -25.20 14.73 -27.51
N PHE A 110 -23.98 15.26 -27.33
CA PHE A 110 -22.97 14.79 -26.37
C PHE A 110 -22.91 15.62 -25.09
N LYS A 111 -23.80 16.61 -24.94
CA LYS A 111 -23.80 17.50 -23.77
C LYS A 111 -24.08 16.71 -22.50
N TRP A 112 -23.09 16.66 -21.62
CA TRP A 112 -23.20 16.13 -20.27
C TRP A 112 -23.01 17.28 -19.27
N ASP A 113 -24.11 17.76 -18.66
CA ASP A 113 -24.07 18.89 -17.72
C ASP A 113 -23.25 18.60 -16.43
N TYR A 114 -22.71 17.39 -16.29
CA TYR A 114 -21.86 16.98 -15.17
C TYR A 114 -20.38 17.35 -15.40
N ASN A 115 -20.11 18.66 -15.49
CA ASN A 115 -18.78 19.22 -15.72
C ASN A 115 -17.74 18.79 -14.67
N PHE A 116 -18.18 18.39 -13.47
CA PHE A 116 -17.31 17.86 -12.43
C PHE A 116 -16.54 16.61 -12.89
N PHE A 117 -17.17 15.68 -13.61
CA PHE A 117 -16.48 14.45 -14.06
C PHE A 117 -15.45 14.74 -15.14
N LYS A 118 -15.80 15.57 -16.14
CA LYS A 118 -14.86 16.07 -17.16
C LYS A 118 -13.64 16.73 -16.51
N ASN A 119 -13.87 17.64 -15.57
CA ASN A 119 -12.80 18.34 -14.86
C ASN A 119 -11.96 17.40 -13.98
N LYS A 120 -12.60 16.43 -13.32
CA LYS A 120 -11.90 15.41 -12.52
C LYS A 120 -10.99 14.56 -13.41
N LEU A 121 -11.48 14.09 -14.56
CA LEU A 121 -10.69 13.32 -15.52
C LEU A 121 -9.54 14.13 -16.12
N ALA A 122 -9.71 15.43 -16.35
CA ALA A 122 -8.63 16.30 -16.84
C ALA A 122 -7.40 16.34 -15.91
N THR A 123 -7.59 16.07 -14.61
CA THR A 123 -6.51 15.96 -13.61
C THR A 123 -5.97 14.53 -13.43
N LYS A 124 -6.38 13.60 -14.31
CA LYS A 124 -6.02 12.17 -14.30
C LYS A 124 -5.46 11.78 -15.66
N PHE A 125 -4.82 10.60 -15.77
CA PHE A 125 -4.13 10.17 -16.98
C PHE A 125 -3.09 11.22 -17.42
N ALA A 126 -2.12 11.51 -16.56
CA ALA A 126 -1.16 12.60 -16.81
C ALA A 126 0.26 12.12 -16.56
N SER A 127 1.24 12.76 -17.20
CA SER A 127 2.65 12.58 -16.86
C SER A 127 3.14 13.78 -16.02
N GLU A 128 3.65 13.50 -14.82
CA GLU A 128 4.17 14.52 -13.91
C GLU A 128 5.71 14.44 -13.86
N PRO A 129 6.42 15.59 -13.86
CA PRO A 129 7.83 15.57 -13.50
C PRO A 129 7.97 15.10 -12.06
N LEU A 130 9.00 14.31 -11.78
CA LEU A 130 9.33 14.00 -10.40
C LEU A 130 9.67 15.30 -9.68
N LYS A 131 9.02 15.56 -8.54
CA LYS A 131 9.54 16.54 -7.59
C LYS A 131 10.96 16.08 -7.25
N ALA A 132 11.95 16.96 -7.42
CA ALA A 132 13.36 16.67 -7.11
C ALA A 132 13.49 16.17 -5.67
N GLY A 133 13.34 14.86 -5.48
CA GLY A 133 13.68 14.19 -4.25
C GLY A 133 15.19 14.30 -4.17
N LYS A 134 15.70 14.86 -3.08
CA LYS A 134 17.13 14.77 -2.78
C LYS A 134 17.46 13.28 -2.78
N GLY A 135 18.22 12.86 -3.79
CA GLY A 135 18.53 11.46 -4.07
C GLY A 135 18.91 10.76 -2.77
N VAL A 136 18.14 9.74 -2.43
CA VAL A 136 18.58 8.75 -1.46
C VAL A 136 19.74 8.06 -2.15
N LYS A 137 20.98 8.41 -1.78
CA LYS A 137 22.16 7.76 -2.35
C LYS A 137 22.02 6.25 -2.14
N PRO A 138 22.30 5.42 -3.17
CA PRO A 138 22.13 3.99 -3.05
C PRO A 138 23.08 3.48 -2.00
N LEU A 139 22.57 2.55 -1.19
CA LEU A 139 23.45 1.58 -0.56
C LEU A 139 23.99 0.72 -1.69
N ALA A 140 25.31 0.72 -1.88
CA ALA A 140 25.97 -0.19 -2.79
C ALA A 140 25.81 -1.62 -2.26
N LEU A 141 24.64 -2.21 -2.52
CA LEU A 141 24.42 -3.64 -2.41
C LEU A 141 24.83 -4.23 -3.76
N ASP A 142 25.99 -4.89 -3.74
CA ASP A 142 26.50 -5.67 -4.87
C ASP A 142 25.64 -6.94 -5.01
N PHE A 143 24.46 -6.77 -5.59
CA PHE A 143 23.71 -7.88 -6.15
C PHE A 143 23.49 -7.56 -7.61
N ALA A 144 24.27 -8.16 -8.50
CA ALA A 144 23.91 -8.22 -9.90
C ALA A 144 22.77 -9.24 -10.04
N GLU A 145 21.54 -8.83 -9.76
CA GLU A 145 20.40 -9.58 -10.29
C GLU A 145 20.30 -9.18 -11.77
N VAL A 146 20.81 -10.07 -12.63
CA VAL A 146 20.49 -10.03 -14.06
C VAL A 146 18.97 -10.15 -14.13
N PRO A 147 18.25 -9.20 -14.75
CA PRO A 147 16.80 -9.27 -14.82
C PRO A 147 16.40 -10.59 -15.46
N TRP A 148 15.43 -11.26 -14.85
CA TRP A 148 14.83 -12.40 -15.49
C TRP A 148 14.01 -11.90 -16.68
N GLN A 149 14.38 -12.36 -17.87
CA GLN A 149 13.68 -11.99 -19.10
C GLN A 149 12.53 -12.97 -19.32
N GLU A 150 11.32 -12.50 -19.10
CA GLU A 150 10.14 -13.20 -19.57
C GLU A 150 9.91 -12.91 -21.06
N SER A 151 9.53 -13.96 -21.79
CA SER A 151 8.89 -13.80 -23.10
C SER A 151 7.40 -14.02 -22.87
N PRO A 152 6.56 -13.00 -23.02
CA PRO A 152 5.12 -13.18 -22.90
C PRO A 152 4.68 -14.16 -24.00
N GLU A 153 4.29 -15.40 -23.65
CA GLU A 153 3.67 -16.30 -24.63
C GLU A 153 2.34 -15.70 -25.10
N GLU A 154 2.12 -15.70 -26.42
CA GLU A 154 0.89 -15.21 -27.04
C GLU A 154 -0.27 -16.13 -26.64
N ARG A 155 -1.29 -15.60 -25.96
CA ARG A 155 -2.49 -16.37 -25.67
C ARG A 155 -3.28 -16.53 -26.96
N VAL A 156 -3.37 -17.77 -27.43
CA VAL A 156 -4.13 -18.17 -28.61
C VAL A 156 -5.62 -17.92 -28.36
N ASP A 157 -6.17 -16.88 -28.99
CA ASP A 157 -7.56 -16.66 -29.43
C ASP A 157 -8.71 -17.25 -28.57
N SER A 158 -8.63 -17.15 -27.23
CA SER A 158 -9.81 -17.30 -26.37
C SER A 158 -10.28 -15.93 -25.93
N LYS A 159 -11.52 -15.56 -26.28
CA LYS A 159 -12.15 -14.31 -25.87
C LYS A 159 -12.15 -14.20 -24.33
N TYR A 160 -11.63 -13.09 -23.82
CA TYR A 160 -11.71 -12.74 -22.40
C TYR A 160 -13.19 -12.52 -22.01
N LEU A 161 -13.54 -12.87 -20.76
CA LEU A 161 -14.89 -12.72 -20.21
C LEU A 161 -15.09 -11.42 -19.42
N MET A 162 -14.14 -10.49 -19.53
CA MET A 162 -14.24 -9.15 -18.98
C MET A 162 -13.97 -8.11 -20.08
N ASP A 163 -14.48 -6.90 -19.86
CA ASP A 163 -14.14 -5.73 -20.67
C ASP A 163 -12.70 -5.28 -20.34
N VAL A 164 -11.73 -5.95 -20.99
CA VAL A 164 -10.29 -5.76 -20.82
C VAL A 164 -9.90 -4.29 -20.92
N GLU A 165 -10.35 -3.63 -21.99
CA GLU A 165 -9.96 -2.27 -22.34
C GLU A 165 -10.43 -1.28 -21.26
N ARG A 166 -11.68 -1.43 -20.82
CA ARG A 166 -12.24 -0.64 -19.73
C ARG A 166 -11.56 -0.92 -18.40
N TYR A 167 -11.40 -2.20 -18.05
CA TYR A 167 -10.78 -2.62 -16.80
C TYR A 167 -9.38 -2.01 -16.64
N ILE A 168 -8.55 -2.10 -17.67
CA ILE A 168 -7.17 -1.58 -17.64
C ILE A 168 -7.19 -0.04 -17.54
N SER A 169 -8.06 0.64 -18.29
CA SER A 169 -8.17 2.11 -18.20
C SER A 169 -8.61 2.59 -16.80
N GLU A 170 -9.49 1.83 -16.12
CA GLU A 170 -9.96 2.17 -14.78
C GLU A 170 -8.90 1.97 -13.69
N LYS A 171 -8.12 0.88 -13.76
CA LYS A 171 -7.14 0.50 -12.74
C LYS A 171 -5.77 1.12 -12.95
N THR A 172 -5.37 1.28 -14.20
CA THR A 172 -4.04 1.75 -14.59
C THR A 172 -4.22 2.78 -15.70
N THR A 173 -3.61 2.57 -16.86
CA THR A 173 -3.80 3.31 -18.10
C THR A 173 -3.27 2.43 -19.22
N ARG A 174 -3.90 2.49 -20.38
CA ARG A 174 -3.47 1.73 -21.56
C ARG A 174 -2.36 2.44 -22.33
N ALA A 175 -2.21 3.74 -22.10
CA ALA A 175 -1.34 4.62 -22.87
C ALA A 175 0.13 4.19 -22.89
N PHE A 176 0.69 3.72 -21.78
CA PHE A 176 2.10 3.30 -21.74
C PHE A 176 2.33 2.01 -22.55
N VAL A 177 1.35 1.12 -22.62
CA VAL A 177 1.44 -0.10 -23.43
C VAL A 177 1.31 0.25 -24.91
N TRP A 178 0.35 1.10 -25.27
CA TRP A 178 0.21 1.59 -26.65
C TRP A 178 1.47 2.33 -27.12
N ASP A 179 2.07 3.17 -26.26
CA ASP A 179 3.33 3.86 -26.59
C ASP A 179 4.46 2.85 -26.79
N ALA A 180 4.51 1.82 -25.95
CA ALA A 180 5.50 0.75 -26.07
C ALA A 180 5.31 -0.09 -27.34
N ILE A 181 4.06 -0.31 -27.78
CA ILE A 181 3.73 -0.94 -29.07
C ILE A 181 4.20 -0.06 -30.25
N ILE A 182 3.88 1.23 -30.22
CA ILE A 182 4.18 2.17 -31.31
C ILE A 182 5.68 2.40 -31.45
N ASN A 183 6.38 2.56 -30.32
CA ASN A 183 7.79 2.96 -30.26
C ASN A 183 8.74 1.81 -29.92
N GLU A 184 8.25 0.56 -29.89
CA GLU A 184 9.01 -0.65 -29.54
C GLU A 184 9.77 -0.54 -28.20
N ARG A 185 9.16 0.09 -27.19
CA ARG A 185 9.80 0.28 -25.88
C ARG A 185 9.70 -0.98 -25.03
N ASN A 186 10.72 -1.20 -24.19
CA ASN A 186 10.68 -2.26 -23.20
C ASN A 186 9.83 -1.85 -21.98
N ILE A 187 9.27 -2.83 -21.29
CA ILE A 187 8.55 -2.65 -20.02
C ILE A 187 9.26 -3.50 -18.95
N SER A 188 9.64 -2.87 -17.86
CA SER A 188 10.35 -3.51 -16.74
C SER A 188 9.49 -3.50 -15.48
N PHE A 189 9.30 -4.66 -14.86
CA PHE A 189 8.64 -4.82 -13.57
C PHE A 189 9.68 -4.89 -12.46
N ILE A 190 9.47 -4.11 -11.41
CA ILE A 190 10.34 -4.11 -10.23
C ILE A 190 9.54 -4.69 -9.06
N ILE A 191 9.91 -5.91 -8.66
CA ILE A 191 9.36 -6.55 -7.48
C ILE A 191 10.05 -5.95 -6.25
N GLY A 192 9.26 -5.41 -5.33
CA GLY A 192 9.74 -4.84 -4.08
C GLY A 192 9.10 -3.50 -3.71
N ASP A 193 9.67 -2.89 -2.68
CA ASP A 193 9.23 -1.59 -2.18
C ASP A 193 9.91 -0.42 -2.93
N GLN A 194 9.64 0.81 -2.48
CA GLN A 194 10.20 2.01 -3.09
C GLN A 194 11.74 2.06 -3.00
N ARG A 195 12.35 1.40 -2.01
CA ARG A 195 13.81 1.30 -1.85
C ARG A 195 14.38 0.37 -2.92
N ASP A 196 13.80 -0.83 -3.07
CA ASP A 196 14.21 -1.82 -4.08
C ASP A 196 14.15 -1.20 -5.51
N PHE A 197 13.16 -0.32 -5.75
CA PHE A 197 13.08 0.50 -6.95
C PHE A 197 14.24 1.50 -7.09
N THR A 198 14.48 2.33 -6.08
CA THR A 198 15.55 3.35 -6.13
C THR A 198 16.92 2.71 -6.34
N GLU A 199 17.22 1.63 -5.60
CA GLU A 199 18.46 0.88 -5.76
C GLU A 199 18.60 0.32 -7.18
N THR A 200 17.52 -0.18 -7.77
CA THR A 200 17.55 -0.69 -9.14
C THR A 200 17.79 0.40 -10.18
N VAL A 201 17.14 1.56 -10.04
CA VAL A 201 17.34 2.72 -10.92
C VAL A 201 18.80 3.16 -10.88
N GLU A 202 19.34 3.39 -9.68
CA GLU A 202 20.69 3.93 -9.51
C GLU A 202 21.77 2.92 -9.91
N ARG A 203 21.64 1.64 -9.53
CA ARG A 203 22.57 0.56 -9.89
C ARG A 203 22.74 0.40 -11.39
N ASN A 204 21.65 0.51 -12.14
CA ASN A 204 21.70 0.38 -13.59
C ASN A 204 22.08 1.68 -14.30
N GLY A 205 22.10 2.81 -13.57
CA GLY A 205 22.31 4.14 -14.12
C GLY A 205 21.12 4.63 -14.94
N PHE A 206 19.90 4.21 -14.59
CA PHE A 206 18.68 4.65 -15.26
C PHE A 206 18.31 6.07 -14.81
N GLU A 207 17.75 6.84 -15.73
CA GLU A 207 17.26 8.19 -15.48
C GLU A 207 15.73 8.19 -15.54
N ILE A 208 15.05 8.64 -14.49
CA ILE A 208 13.59 8.75 -14.52
C ILE A 208 13.19 10.06 -15.17
N VAL A 209 12.45 9.98 -16.27
CA VAL A 209 12.01 11.12 -17.07
C VAL A 209 10.69 11.69 -16.51
N LYS A 210 9.68 10.82 -16.33
CA LYS A 210 8.32 11.19 -15.87
C LYS A 210 7.68 10.08 -15.06
N GLU A 211 6.82 10.44 -14.12
CA GLU A 211 5.86 9.51 -13.53
C GLU A 211 4.52 9.59 -14.29
N ILE A 212 3.98 8.45 -14.70
CA ILE A 212 2.68 8.32 -15.33
C ILE A 212 1.64 8.05 -14.25
N LYS A 213 0.66 8.96 -14.16
CA LYS A 213 -0.42 8.93 -13.17
C LYS A 213 -1.70 8.35 -13.79
N PRO A 214 -2.06 7.10 -13.47
CA PRO A 214 -3.34 6.51 -13.88
C PRO A 214 -4.55 7.18 -13.19
N MET A 215 -5.76 6.74 -13.54
CA MET A 215 -6.98 7.19 -12.86
C MET A 215 -7.04 6.73 -11.41
N ALA A 216 -6.79 5.44 -11.17
CA ALA A 216 -6.76 4.89 -9.82
C ALA A 216 -5.53 5.42 -9.06
N ARG A 217 -5.74 5.77 -7.78
CA ARG A 217 -4.62 6.09 -6.89
C ARG A 217 -4.10 4.79 -6.29
N ASN A 218 -2.78 4.63 -6.25
CA ASN A 218 -2.07 3.57 -5.50
C ASN A 218 -2.15 2.13 -6.05
N TYR A 219 -2.61 1.90 -7.28
CA TYR A 219 -2.57 0.54 -7.85
C TYR A 219 -1.13 0.12 -8.21
N ASN A 220 -0.34 1.01 -8.78
CA ASN A 220 1.08 0.85 -9.09
C ASN A 220 1.65 2.24 -9.41
N LYS A 221 2.98 2.38 -9.46
CA LYS A 221 3.57 3.54 -10.14
C LYS A 221 4.24 3.10 -11.43
N ILE A 222 4.05 3.93 -12.45
CA ILE A 222 4.58 3.71 -13.78
C ILE A 222 5.50 4.89 -14.08
N PHE A 223 6.70 4.61 -14.56
CA PHE A 223 7.70 5.62 -14.90
C PHE A 223 8.13 5.44 -16.34
N LEU A 224 8.21 6.56 -17.06
CA LEU A 224 9.04 6.64 -18.26
C LEU A 224 10.48 6.86 -17.80
N ALA A 225 11.37 5.96 -18.17
CA ALA A 225 12.78 6.00 -17.82
C ALA A 225 13.65 5.99 -19.09
N TYR A 226 14.87 6.46 -18.96
CA TYR A 226 15.88 6.47 -20.00
C TYR A 226 17.08 5.66 -19.54
N ASN A 227 17.63 4.84 -20.44
CA ASN A 227 18.86 4.08 -20.20
C ASN A 227 20.01 4.74 -20.97
N PRO A 228 20.93 5.44 -20.29
CA PRO A 228 22.08 6.09 -20.93
C PRO A 228 23.03 5.12 -21.63
N LYS A 229 23.10 3.85 -21.19
CA LYS A 229 23.98 2.84 -21.80
C LYS A 229 23.45 2.39 -23.17
N THR A 230 22.13 2.24 -23.30
CA THR A 230 21.50 1.78 -24.55
C THR A 230 20.90 2.91 -25.38
N GLN A 231 20.87 4.14 -24.84
CA GLN A 231 20.28 5.32 -25.47
C GLN A 231 18.80 5.13 -25.84
N LYS A 232 18.05 4.40 -25.02
CA LYS A 232 16.63 4.08 -25.27
C LYS A 232 15.78 4.42 -24.05
N HIS A 233 14.57 4.94 -24.29
CA HIS A 233 13.56 5.01 -23.24
C HIS A 233 12.78 3.70 -23.13
N PHE A 234 12.34 3.42 -21.91
CA PHE A 234 11.60 2.23 -21.53
C PHE A 234 10.68 2.57 -20.36
N TYR A 235 9.74 1.68 -20.05
CA TYR A 235 8.85 1.84 -18.91
C TYR A 235 9.33 1.01 -17.72
N MET A 236 9.17 1.57 -16.52
CA MET A 236 9.35 0.85 -15.26
C MET A 236 8.05 0.87 -14.47
N VAL A 237 7.62 -0.29 -13.98
CA VAL A 237 6.46 -0.43 -13.10
C VAL A 237 6.93 -0.93 -11.75
N ASN A 238 6.57 -0.23 -10.67
CA ASN A 238 6.96 -0.58 -9.30
C ASN A 238 5.73 -0.73 -8.38
N LEU A 239 6.00 -0.96 -7.08
CA LEU A 239 5.01 -1.34 -6.07
C LEU A 239 4.32 -2.67 -6.42
N ILE A 240 5.12 -3.62 -6.90
CA ILE A 240 4.69 -4.99 -7.17
C ILE A 240 5.30 -5.85 -6.07
N SER A 241 4.47 -6.54 -5.30
CA SER A 241 4.95 -7.28 -4.12
C SER A 241 4.91 -8.79 -4.29
N GLY A 242 4.32 -9.32 -5.37
CA GLY A 242 4.15 -10.76 -5.62
C GLY A 242 4.19 -11.12 -7.10
N ALA A 243 4.35 -12.41 -7.40
CA ALA A 243 4.44 -12.95 -8.75
C ALA A 243 3.09 -12.92 -9.48
N ASP A 244 1.98 -13.15 -8.78
CA ASP A 244 0.63 -13.11 -9.37
C ASP A 244 0.32 -11.73 -9.93
N ARG A 245 0.85 -10.69 -9.28
CA ARG A 245 0.69 -9.31 -9.74
C ARG A 245 1.56 -9.00 -10.95
N VAL A 246 2.76 -9.58 -11.06
CA VAL A 246 3.55 -9.53 -12.31
C VAL A 246 2.78 -10.20 -13.44
N LEU A 247 2.29 -11.41 -13.23
CA LEU A 247 1.47 -12.16 -14.20
C LEU A 247 0.24 -11.36 -14.62
N HIS A 248 -0.44 -10.74 -13.65
CA HIS A 248 -1.58 -9.87 -13.92
C HIS A 248 -1.23 -8.73 -14.88
N PHE A 249 -0.12 -8.02 -14.65
CA PHE A 249 0.32 -6.95 -15.56
C PHE A 249 0.80 -7.46 -16.92
N VAL A 250 1.49 -8.61 -16.95
CA VAL A 250 1.91 -9.23 -18.21
C VAL A 250 0.69 -9.59 -19.06
N ASP A 251 -0.36 -10.15 -18.45
CA ASP A 251 -1.61 -10.44 -19.13
C ASP A 251 -2.34 -9.17 -19.60
N GLN A 252 -2.32 -8.08 -18.81
CA GLN A 252 -2.83 -6.78 -19.27
C GLN A 252 -2.13 -6.31 -20.55
N ILE A 253 -0.79 -6.37 -20.56
CA ILE A 253 0.03 -5.94 -21.70
C ILE A 253 -0.27 -6.80 -22.94
N LYS A 254 -0.44 -8.11 -22.77
CA LYS A 254 -0.77 -9.04 -23.86
C LYS A 254 -2.15 -8.78 -24.46
N ALA A 255 -3.11 -8.39 -23.62
CA ALA A 255 -4.50 -8.23 -24.04
C ALA A 255 -4.72 -6.93 -24.86
N LEU A 256 -3.87 -5.91 -24.68
CA LEU A 256 -3.98 -4.64 -25.37
C LEU A 256 -3.42 -4.69 -26.79
N LYS A 257 -4.12 -3.98 -27.69
CA LYS A 257 -3.71 -3.78 -29.09
C LYS A 257 -3.74 -2.29 -29.43
N PHE A 258 -2.95 -1.88 -30.42
CA PHE A 258 -3.04 -0.55 -31.01
C PHE A 258 -2.74 -0.61 -32.51
N ASP A 259 -3.64 -0.09 -33.35
CA ASP A 259 -3.57 -0.15 -34.81
C ASP A 259 -3.33 -1.60 -35.33
N GLY A 260 -4.01 -2.57 -34.70
CA GLY A 260 -3.91 -3.99 -35.04
C GLY A 260 -2.59 -4.67 -34.61
N LYS A 261 -1.67 -3.93 -34.00
CA LYS A 261 -0.42 -4.47 -33.43
C LYS A 261 -0.62 -4.82 -31.96
N THR A 262 -0.06 -5.95 -31.55
CA THR A 262 0.04 -6.36 -30.14
C THR A 262 1.40 -5.93 -29.59
N PHE A 263 1.55 -5.93 -28.26
CA PHE A 263 2.87 -5.82 -27.66
C PHE A 263 3.69 -7.07 -28.07
N ALA A 264 4.73 -6.85 -28.88
CA ALA A 264 5.45 -7.94 -29.52
C ALA A 264 6.10 -8.88 -28.48
N SER A 265 5.98 -10.18 -28.69
CA SER A 265 6.52 -11.24 -27.81
C SER A 265 8.04 -11.46 -28.00
N LYS A 266 8.79 -10.45 -28.48
CA LYS A 266 10.24 -10.59 -28.63
C LYS A 266 10.86 -10.80 -27.24
N LYS A 267 11.65 -11.87 -27.10
CA LYS A 267 12.36 -12.18 -25.86
C LYS A 267 13.14 -10.96 -25.37
N GLY A 268 12.88 -10.53 -24.13
CA GLY A 268 13.54 -9.39 -23.50
C GLY A 268 12.82 -8.04 -23.61
N GLN A 269 11.64 -7.96 -24.24
CA GLN A 269 10.83 -6.73 -24.22
C GLN A 269 10.10 -6.50 -22.88
N VAL A 270 9.82 -7.60 -22.15
CA VAL A 270 9.48 -7.56 -20.72
C VAL A 270 10.69 -8.00 -19.91
N SER A 271 10.96 -7.31 -18.81
CA SER A 271 12.03 -7.68 -17.87
C SER A 271 11.49 -7.61 -16.45
N VAL A 272 11.81 -8.59 -15.61
CA VAL A 272 11.45 -8.60 -14.20
C VAL A 272 12.73 -8.48 -13.38
N TYR A 273 12.77 -7.48 -12.50
CA TYR A 273 13.84 -7.27 -11.52
C TYR A 273 13.32 -7.63 -10.13
N GLY A 274 14.10 -8.38 -9.36
CA GLY A 274 13.71 -8.89 -8.05
C GLY A 274 13.18 -10.32 -8.09
N ASP A 275 13.04 -10.90 -6.90
CA ASP A 275 12.51 -12.25 -6.67
C ASP A 275 11.35 -12.16 -5.66
N ALA A 276 10.14 -12.52 -6.11
CA ALA A 276 8.92 -12.48 -5.29
C ALA A 276 9.02 -13.38 -4.05
N ASN A 277 9.60 -14.57 -4.16
CA ASN A 277 9.75 -15.49 -3.03
C ASN A 277 10.70 -14.92 -1.99
N ARG A 278 11.85 -14.42 -2.43
CA ARG A 278 12.83 -13.75 -1.55
C ARG A 278 12.22 -12.52 -0.88
N PHE A 279 11.44 -11.73 -1.63
CA PHE A 279 10.75 -10.57 -1.08
C PHE A 279 9.70 -11.00 -0.05
N HIS A 280 8.88 -12.02 -0.33
CA HIS A 280 7.93 -12.58 0.61
C HIS A 280 8.59 -13.11 1.89
N GLU A 281 9.76 -13.74 1.80
CA GLU A 281 10.53 -14.18 2.97
C GLU A 281 10.97 -12.99 3.82
N LYS A 282 11.53 -11.95 3.21
CA LYS A 282 11.88 -10.68 3.88
C LYS A 282 10.67 -10.08 4.60
N GLN A 283 9.53 -9.99 3.91
CA GLN A 283 8.28 -9.46 4.48
C GLN A 283 7.73 -10.34 5.61
N THR A 284 7.84 -11.67 5.48
CA THR A 284 7.46 -12.62 6.54
C THR A 284 8.27 -12.39 7.82
N VAL A 285 9.58 -12.20 7.70
CA VAL A 285 10.46 -11.93 8.85
C VAL A 285 10.04 -10.62 9.52
N ILE A 286 9.89 -9.54 8.75
CA ILE A 286 9.47 -8.23 9.25
C ILE A 286 8.14 -8.34 10.00
N LEU A 287 7.12 -8.97 9.40
CA LEU A 287 5.81 -9.16 10.02
C LEU A 287 5.86 -10.01 11.29
N LYS A 288 6.62 -11.12 11.27
CA LYS A 288 6.81 -11.95 12.46
C LYS A 288 7.41 -11.16 13.60
N ASP A 289 8.41 -10.35 13.32
CA ASP A 289 9.08 -9.55 14.35
C ASP A 289 8.21 -8.42 14.87
N ILE A 290 7.37 -7.81 14.02
CA ILE A 290 6.33 -6.89 14.50
C ILE A 290 5.35 -7.64 15.42
N PHE A 291 4.85 -8.80 15.00
CA PHE A 291 3.84 -9.55 15.77
C PHE A 291 4.38 -10.14 17.08
N LYS A 292 5.67 -10.50 17.18
CA LYS A 292 6.30 -10.92 18.44
C LYS A 292 6.27 -9.82 19.50
N ASN A 293 6.32 -8.55 19.07
CA ASN A 293 6.35 -7.39 19.94
C ASN A 293 4.95 -6.81 20.23
N LEU A 294 3.91 -7.39 19.63
CA LEU A 294 2.52 -7.03 19.88
C LEU A 294 1.82 -8.17 20.60
N PRO A 295 0.83 -7.90 21.47
CA PRO A 295 -0.05 -8.95 21.95
C PRO A 295 -0.68 -9.71 20.78
N VAL A 296 -0.80 -11.02 20.91
CA VAL A 296 -1.54 -11.85 19.94
C VAL A 296 -2.97 -11.32 19.87
N ALA A 297 -3.45 -11.03 18.66
CA ALA A 297 -4.79 -10.52 18.49
C ALA A 297 -5.82 -11.63 18.78
N ASP A 298 -6.89 -11.28 19.49
CA ASP A 298 -8.01 -12.19 19.72
C ASP A 298 -8.70 -12.57 18.40
N LYS A 299 -8.68 -11.67 17.43
CA LYS A 299 -9.19 -11.90 16.07
C LYS A 299 -8.37 -11.16 15.03
N VAL A 300 -8.18 -11.78 13.87
CA VAL A 300 -7.60 -11.14 12.69
C VAL A 300 -8.66 -11.00 11.61
N LEU A 301 -8.82 -9.80 11.07
CA LEU A 301 -9.63 -9.52 9.89
C LEU A 301 -8.69 -9.22 8.72
N ILE A 302 -8.89 -9.86 7.57
CA ILE A 302 -8.12 -9.61 6.35
C ILE A 302 -9.09 -9.15 5.27
N GLY A 303 -8.83 -7.98 4.68
CA GLY A 303 -9.70 -7.35 3.70
C GLY A 303 -10.65 -6.33 4.31
N GLN A 304 -11.15 -5.41 3.47
CA GLN A 304 -12.11 -4.36 3.83
C GLN A 304 -11.71 -3.42 5.00
N LYS A 305 -10.41 -3.25 5.28
CA LYS A 305 -9.89 -2.37 6.34
C LYS A 305 -10.54 -0.98 6.36
N GLY A 306 -10.65 -0.31 5.22
CA GLY A 306 -11.25 1.04 5.16
C GLY A 306 -12.73 1.09 5.58
N ALA A 307 -13.50 0.04 5.27
CA ALA A 307 -14.89 -0.07 5.73
C ALA A 307 -14.96 -0.35 7.23
N PHE A 308 -14.07 -1.19 7.74
CA PHE A 308 -13.92 -1.44 9.18
C PHE A 308 -13.54 -0.17 9.94
N GLU A 309 -12.56 0.59 9.45
CA GLU A 309 -12.13 1.87 10.06
C GLU A 309 -13.26 2.88 10.12
N THR A 310 -14.05 2.96 9.05
CA THR A 310 -15.24 3.82 9.01
C THR A 310 -16.26 3.36 10.06
N ALA A 311 -16.55 2.06 10.15
CA ALA A 311 -17.49 1.51 11.12
C ALA A 311 -17.06 1.74 12.57
N ILE A 312 -15.77 1.57 12.87
CA ILE A 312 -15.19 1.84 14.20
C ILE A 312 -15.25 3.33 14.53
N LYS A 313 -14.88 4.20 13.59
CA LYS A 313 -14.99 5.65 13.77
C LYS A 313 -16.43 6.05 14.07
N ASP A 314 -17.38 5.57 13.27
CA ASP A 314 -18.81 5.87 13.42
C ASP A 314 -19.34 5.41 14.79
N ALA A 315 -18.98 4.19 15.20
CA ALA A 315 -19.36 3.64 16.51
C ALA A 315 -18.79 4.47 17.67
N GLY A 316 -17.50 4.82 17.61
CA GLY A 316 -16.86 5.59 18.66
C GLY A 316 -17.31 7.05 18.75
N MET A 317 -17.62 7.68 17.61
CA MET A 317 -18.23 9.02 17.57
C MET A 317 -19.56 9.03 18.32
N LEU A 318 -20.38 8.01 18.10
CA LEU A 318 -21.67 7.90 18.76
C LEU A 318 -21.53 7.60 20.25
N ASP A 319 -20.55 6.79 20.66
CA ASP A 319 -20.28 6.55 22.08
C ASP A 319 -19.88 7.84 22.83
N ILE A 320 -18.98 8.65 22.24
CA ILE A 320 -18.61 9.97 22.79
C ILE A 320 -19.84 10.87 22.93
N VAL A 321 -20.69 10.91 21.92
CA VAL A 321 -21.93 11.69 21.94
C VAL A 321 -22.90 11.16 22.99
N LYS A 322 -22.95 9.85 23.22
CA LYS A 322 -23.78 9.25 24.27
C LYS A 322 -23.33 9.64 25.67
N VAL A 323 -22.01 9.69 25.90
CA VAL A 323 -21.42 9.90 27.23
C VAL A 323 -21.20 11.38 27.57
N GLN A 324 -20.92 12.25 26.59
CA GLN A 324 -20.38 13.61 26.83
C GLN A 324 -21.19 14.75 26.17
N SER A 325 -22.41 14.50 25.70
CA SER A 325 -23.16 15.45 24.85
C SER A 325 -23.30 16.88 25.39
N SER A 326 -23.56 17.11 26.68
CA SER A 326 -23.83 18.46 27.21
C SER A 326 -22.57 19.28 27.51
N GLU A 327 -21.50 18.66 27.96
CA GLU A 327 -20.23 19.33 28.31
C GLU A 327 -19.32 19.53 27.09
N LEU A 328 -19.29 18.55 26.18
CA LEU A 328 -18.53 18.64 24.93
C LEU A 328 -19.08 19.77 24.03
N LEU A 329 -20.40 19.88 23.88
CA LEU A 329 -21.04 20.96 23.12
C LEU A 329 -20.75 22.36 23.70
N LYS A 330 -20.67 22.49 25.03
CA LYS A 330 -20.29 23.74 25.70
C LYS A 330 -18.83 24.10 25.45
N SER A 331 -17.92 23.12 25.52
CA SER A 331 -16.49 23.34 25.26
C SER A 331 -16.18 23.77 23.81
N MET A 332 -17.11 23.53 22.90
CA MET A 332 -17.00 23.84 21.47
C MET A 332 -17.71 25.13 21.03
N GLY A 333 -18.26 25.92 21.97
CA GLY A 333 -18.97 27.17 21.63
C GLY A 333 -20.30 26.95 20.89
N VAL A 334 -20.96 25.80 21.10
CA VAL A 334 -22.30 25.52 20.58
C VAL A 334 -23.35 25.93 21.61
N ASP A 335 -23.66 27.23 21.65
CA ASP A 335 -24.46 27.85 22.72
C ASP A 335 -25.96 27.95 22.38
N LYS A 336 -26.30 27.78 21.10
CA LYS A 336 -27.67 27.97 20.61
C LYS A 336 -28.53 26.76 20.98
N SER A 337 -29.57 26.99 21.79
CA SER A 337 -30.51 25.97 22.28
C SER A 337 -31.10 25.08 21.18
N ALA A 338 -31.37 25.63 19.99
CA ALA A 338 -31.88 24.88 18.84
C ALA A 338 -30.87 23.86 18.27
N GLN A 339 -29.56 24.17 18.33
CA GLN A 339 -28.50 23.29 17.83
C GLN A 339 -28.22 22.17 18.83
N VAL A 340 -28.19 22.49 20.13
CA VAL A 340 -28.08 21.52 21.23
C VAL A 340 -29.28 20.56 21.22
N SER A 341 -30.51 21.07 21.04
CA SER A 341 -31.72 20.24 20.94
C SER A 341 -31.69 19.32 19.71
N LYS A 342 -31.26 19.83 18.55
CA LYS A 342 -31.09 19.01 17.32
C LYS A 342 -30.05 17.91 17.52
N PHE A 343 -28.94 18.22 18.19
CA PHE A 343 -27.87 17.28 18.50
C PHE A 343 -28.34 16.19 19.45
N ASN A 344 -28.96 16.57 20.56
CA ASN A 344 -29.54 15.65 21.54
C ASN A 344 -30.63 14.78 20.92
N GLY A 345 -31.44 15.32 20.00
CA GLY A 345 -32.45 14.56 19.26
C GLY A 345 -31.86 13.54 18.28
N MET A 346 -30.68 13.81 17.70
CA MET A 346 -29.96 12.83 16.87
C MET A 346 -29.29 11.75 17.73
N ALA A 347 -28.66 12.14 18.82
CA ALA A 347 -28.08 11.24 19.82
C ALA A 347 -29.13 10.29 20.42
N GLN A 348 -30.29 10.82 20.83
CA GLN A 348 -31.38 10.02 21.40
C GLN A 348 -31.99 9.03 20.39
N ARG A 349 -32.04 9.36 19.08
CA ARG A 349 -32.46 8.40 18.05
C ARG A 349 -31.42 7.29 17.89
N ALA A 350 -30.14 7.64 17.82
CA ALA A 350 -29.03 6.69 17.78
C ALA A 350 -28.87 5.86 19.08
N MET A 351 -29.39 6.34 20.22
CA MET A 351 -29.47 5.60 21.48
C MET A 351 -30.63 4.60 21.52
N LYS A 352 -31.76 4.90 20.87
CA LYS A 352 -32.94 4.02 20.81
C LYS A 352 -32.75 2.84 19.86
N GLU A 353 -31.88 2.98 18.86
CA GLU A 353 -31.41 1.89 18.02
C GLU A 353 -30.37 1.08 18.80
N SER A 354 -30.84 0.15 19.65
CA SER A 354 -30.05 -0.61 20.62
C SER A 354 -29.22 -1.76 20.04
N SER A 355 -28.94 -1.75 18.74
CA SER A 355 -28.12 -2.76 18.06
C SER A 355 -27.15 -2.05 17.12
N PHE A 356 -26.02 -2.68 16.78
CA PHE A 356 -24.97 -2.15 15.92
C PHE A 356 -25.41 -1.92 14.46
N GLN A 357 -26.52 -1.22 14.22
CA GLN A 357 -27.08 -0.95 12.89
C GLN A 357 -26.17 0.01 12.12
N LEU A 358 -25.05 -0.50 11.60
CA LEU A 358 -23.96 0.29 11.02
C LEU A 358 -24.46 1.22 9.89
N ASP A 359 -25.51 0.83 9.15
CA ASP A 359 -26.16 1.68 8.15
C ASP A 359 -26.82 2.94 8.76
N ALA A 360 -27.49 2.80 9.90
CA ALA A 360 -28.14 3.91 10.60
C ALA A 360 -27.12 4.76 11.38
N LEU A 361 -26.10 4.10 11.94
CA LEU A 361 -24.96 4.72 12.61
C LEU A 361 -24.17 5.61 11.63
N HIS A 362 -23.85 5.12 10.43
CA HIS A 362 -23.09 5.87 9.42
C HIS A 362 -23.79 7.16 8.96
N ASN A 363 -25.11 7.10 8.71
CA ASN A 363 -25.86 8.29 8.31
C ASN A 363 -25.96 9.33 9.44
N SER A 364 -25.93 8.88 10.69
CA SER A 364 -25.98 9.73 11.88
C SER A 364 -24.60 10.33 12.20
N SER A 365 -23.53 9.55 12.09
CA SER A 365 -22.15 10.00 12.31
C SER A 365 -21.73 11.05 11.29
N VAL A 366 -22.07 10.91 10.01
CA VAL A 366 -21.79 11.92 8.98
C VAL A 366 -22.46 13.26 9.31
N LYS A 367 -23.69 13.24 9.85
CA LYS A 367 -24.37 14.47 10.27
C LYS A 367 -23.71 15.10 11.50
N ILE A 368 -23.20 14.27 12.41
CA ILE A 368 -22.43 14.70 13.57
C ILE A 368 -21.11 15.33 13.07
N GLU A 369 -20.31 14.62 12.27
CA GLU A 369 -19.04 15.10 11.72
C GLU A 369 -19.17 16.47 11.03
N ASN A 370 -20.15 16.63 10.13
CA ASN A 370 -20.42 17.91 9.46
C ASN A 370 -20.79 19.06 10.40
N VAL A 371 -21.31 18.77 11.60
CA VAL A 371 -21.51 19.76 12.65
C VAL A 371 -20.17 20.06 13.32
N TYR A 372 -19.39 19.06 13.71
CA TYR A 372 -18.10 19.22 14.40
C TYR A 372 -17.04 19.95 13.56
N GLU A 373 -16.90 19.60 12.28
CA GLU A 373 -15.96 20.27 11.36
C GLU A 373 -16.22 21.78 11.24
N LYS A 374 -17.46 22.23 11.46
CA LYS A 374 -17.82 23.67 11.45
C LYS A 374 -17.37 24.40 12.71
N TYR A 375 -17.08 23.70 13.80
CA TYR A 375 -16.70 24.27 15.10
C TYR A 375 -15.24 24.04 15.48
N GLY A 376 -14.41 23.54 14.54
CA GLY A 376 -12.95 23.57 14.63
C GLY A 376 -12.28 22.42 15.38
N ASP A 377 -13.03 21.60 16.12
CA ASP A 377 -12.49 20.43 16.81
C ASP A 377 -12.86 19.14 16.07
N SER A 378 -11.85 18.47 15.51
CA SER A 378 -12.05 17.18 14.87
C SER A 378 -12.22 16.10 15.95
N ILE A 379 -13.44 15.57 16.13
CA ILE A 379 -13.64 14.30 16.85
C ILE A 379 -12.85 13.15 16.20
N SER A 380 -12.30 13.35 15.00
CA SER A 380 -11.38 12.46 14.25
C SER A 380 -10.14 12.03 15.06
N ARG A 381 -10.35 11.22 16.09
CA ARG A 381 -9.33 10.40 16.72
C ARG A 381 -9.25 9.11 15.92
N SER A 382 -8.05 8.76 15.47
CA SER A 382 -7.82 7.41 15.00
C SER A 382 -7.96 6.46 16.19
N TYR A 383 -8.86 5.48 16.08
CA TYR A 383 -9.02 4.42 17.09
C TYR A 383 -7.96 3.32 16.96
N ALA A 384 -7.11 3.39 15.93
CA ALA A 384 -6.04 2.44 15.70
C ALA A 384 -4.94 2.64 16.75
N GLN A 385 -4.73 1.61 17.57
CA GLN A 385 -3.69 1.56 18.59
C GLN A 385 -2.30 1.38 17.99
N PHE A 386 -2.21 0.60 16.92
CA PHE A 386 -1.01 0.41 16.13
C PHE A 386 -1.39 0.38 14.66
N THR A 387 -0.50 0.86 13.80
CA THR A 387 -0.65 0.81 12.34
C THR A 387 0.71 0.49 11.76
N SER A 388 0.72 -0.29 10.68
CA SER A 388 1.90 -0.55 9.85
C SER A 388 1.46 -0.44 8.41
N GLU A 389 2.10 0.44 7.65
CA GLU A 389 1.83 0.67 6.22
C GLU A 389 3.06 0.28 5.40
N GLN A 390 3.04 -0.88 4.76
CA GLN A 390 4.09 -1.31 3.85
C GLN A 390 3.53 -1.48 2.44
N ALA A 391 4.41 -1.45 1.42
CA ALA A 391 3.98 -1.59 0.03
C ALA A 391 3.22 -2.91 -0.24
N SER A 392 3.57 -3.98 0.48
CA SER A 392 2.98 -5.32 0.32
C SER A 392 1.81 -5.60 1.26
N HIS A 393 1.68 -4.84 2.35
CA HIS A 393 0.66 -5.07 3.36
C HIS A 393 0.46 -3.84 4.23
N GLU A 394 -0.78 -3.63 4.64
CA GLU A 394 -1.13 -2.61 5.61
C GLU A 394 -2.01 -3.24 6.67
N PHE A 395 -1.77 -2.95 7.94
CA PHE A 395 -2.66 -3.37 9.02
C PHE A 395 -2.72 -2.39 10.19
N SER A 396 -3.80 -2.48 10.96
CA SER A 396 -3.99 -1.75 12.20
C SER A 396 -4.50 -2.66 13.31
N ASP A 397 -4.08 -2.41 14.55
CA ASP A 397 -4.66 -3.02 15.75
C ASP A 397 -5.69 -2.07 16.38
N TYR A 398 -6.84 -2.62 16.78
CA TYR A 398 -7.90 -1.93 17.48
C TYR A 398 -8.21 -2.64 18.80
N LEU A 399 -8.54 -1.86 19.82
CA LEU A 399 -9.06 -2.38 21.07
C LEU A 399 -10.56 -2.12 21.12
N LEU A 400 -11.32 -3.19 21.33
CA LEU A 400 -12.78 -3.20 21.32
C LEU A 400 -13.26 -3.74 22.66
N GLU A 401 -14.21 -3.08 23.29
CA GLU A 401 -14.90 -3.59 24.48
C GLU A 401 -16.04 -4.49 24.04
N ASP A 402 -16.16 -5.68 24.63
CA ASP A 402 -17.31 -6.56 24.45
C ASP A 402 -18.48 -6.23 25.42
N THR A 403 -19.63 -6.87 25.25
CA THR A 403 -20.83 -6.67 26.06
C THR A 403 -20.63 -7.04 27.53
N ASN A 404 -19.59 -7.82 27.85
CA ASN A 404 -19.23 -8.20 29.20
C ASN A 404 -18.14 -7.26 29.79
N GLY A 405 -17.76 -6.20 29.07
CA GLY A 405 -16.71 -5.28 29.47
C GLY A 405 -15.28 -5.81 29.28
N GLN A 406 -15.08 -6.94 28.59
CA GLN A 406 -13.74 -7.43 28.28
C GLN A 406 -13.16 -6.71 27.08
N VAL A 407 -11.87 -6.38 27.15
CA VAL A 407 -11.14 -5.79 26.03
C VAL A 407 -10.66 -6.90 25.10
N LYS A 408 -11.04 -6.80 23.82
CA LYS A 408 -10.60 -7.64 22.71
C LYS A 408 -9.69 -6.85 21.78
N ARG A 409 -8.59 -7.44 21.34
CA ARG A 409 -7.69 -6.89 20.33
C ARG A 409 -8.01 -7.49 18.96
N TRP A 410 -8.39 -6.63 18.03
CA TRP A 410 -8.62 -7.01 16.63
C TRP A 410 -7.50 -6.45 15.77
N ARG A 411 -6.85 -7.32 14.98
CA ARG A 411 -5.86 -6.90 13.98
C ARG A 411 -6.50 -6.93 12.60
N VAL A 412 -6.46 -5.83 11.87
CA VAL A 412 -7.18 -5.68 10.61
C VAL A 412 -6.21 -5.33 9.49
N PHE A 413 -6.11 -6.20 8.49
CA PHE A 413 -5.30 -6.01 7.29
C PHE A 413 -6.13 -5.41 6.14
N SER A 414 -5.52 -4.52 5.36
CA SER A 414 -6.02 -4.14 4.04
C SER A 414 -6.10 -5.35 3.12
N ALA A 415 -6.88 -5.24 2.04
CA ALA A 415 -6.84 -6.22 0.97
C ALA A 415 -5.46 -6.21 0.29
N VAL A 416 -4.99 -7.39 -0.08
CA VAL A 416 -3.73 -7.64 -0.82
C VAL A 416 -4.05 -8.42 -2.09
N TRP A 417 -3.15 -8.46 -3.06
CA TRP A 417 -3.38 -9.16 -4.33
C TRP A 417 -2.70 -10.53 -4.36
N GLY A 418 -3.47 -11.59 -4.59
CA GLY A 418 -2.97 -12.96 -4.80
C GLY A 418 -1.91 -13.41 -3.80
N ASP A 419 -0.75 -13.83 -4.30
CA ASP A 419 0.38 -14.32 -3.51
C ASP A 419 1.00 -13.29 -2.54
N GLU A 420 0.66 -12.00 -2.62
CA GLU A 420 1.04 -11.00 -1.61
C GLU A 420 0.49 -11.33 -0.21
N ILE A 421 -0.53 -12.20 -0.10
CA ILE A 421 -1.06 -12.69 1.18
C ILE A 421 -0.14 -13.70 1.88
N VAL A 422 0.79 -14.33 1.16
CA VAL A 422 1.70 -15.36 1.67
C VAL A 422 2.50 -14.89 2.89
N PRO A 423 3.18 -13.73 2.88
CA PRO A 423 3.91 -13.24 4.05
C PRO A 423 3.02 -13.01 5.28
N ILE A 424 1.78 -12.53 5.07
CA ILE A 424 0.80 -12.34 6.14
C ILE A 424 0.42 -13.70 6.75
N ALA A 425 0.03 -14.66 5.91
CA ALA A 425 -0.38 -16.00 6.35
C ALA A 425 0.74 -16.72 7.13
N LYS A 426 1.97 -16.67 6.61
CA LYS A 426 3.15 -17.27 7.27
C LYS A 426 3.41 -16.62 8.63
N ALA A 427 3.35 -15.29 8.71
CA ALA A 427 3.59 -14.57 9.95
C ALA A 427 2.51 -14.81 11.00
N LEU A 428 1.23 -14.81 10.62
CA LEU A 428 0.10 -15.10 11.50
C LEU A 428 0.18 -16.52 12.07
N LYS A 429 0.46 -17.52 11.22
CA LYS A 429 0.66 -18.92 11.65
C LYS A 429 1.82 -19.05 12.64
N ALA A 430 2.97 -18.46 12.31
CA ALA A 430 4.19 -18.56 13.12
C ALA A 430 4.08 -17.85 14.48
N THR A 431 3.18 -16.88 14.60
CA THR A 431 2.95 -16.10 15.84
C THR A 431 1.71 -16.56 16.61
N GLY A 432 1.11 -17.69 16.23
CA GLY A 432 0.06 -18.34 17.01
C GLY A 432 -1.34 -17.74 16.86
N HIS A 433 -1.60 -16.94 15.81
CA HIS A 433 -2.96 -16.46 15.53
C HIS A 433 -3.83 -17.64 15.05
N ARG A 434 -5.05 -17.74 15.60
CA ARG A 434 -5.95 -18.89 15.37
C ARG A 434 -7.33 -18.55 14.86
N ASP A 435 -7.82 -17.33 15.07
CA ASP A 435 -9.17 -16.89 14.67
C ASP A 435 -9.06 -15.79 13.61
N ILE A 436 -9.29 -16.16 12.36
CA ILE A 436 -9.08 -15.32 11.18
C ILE A 436 -10.37 -15.26 10.37
N VAL A 437 -10.76 -14.05 10.01
CA VAL A 437 -11.86 -13.76 9.09
C VAL A 437 -11.30 -13.09 7.86
N TYR A 438 -11.60 -13.64 6.68
CA TYR A 438 -11.28 -13.06 5.39
C TYR A 438 -12.54 -12.46 4.76
N ILE A 439 -12.46 -11.22 4.27
CA ILE A 439 -13.51 -10.57 3.50
C ILE A 439 -12.95 -10.08 2.16
N GLY A 440 -13.12 -10.90 1.13
CA GLY A 440 -12.63 -10.65 -0.23
C GLY A 440 -13.70 -10.11 -1.18
N THR A 441 -13.26 -9.86 -2.41
CA THR A 441 -14.14 -9.58 -3.56
C THR A 441 -14.01 -10.74 -4.53
N ALA A 442 -15.11 -11.21 -5.10
CA ALA A 442 -15.10 -12.39 -5.99
C ALA A 442 -16.04 -12.19 -7.19
N GLY A 443 -15.70 -12.85 -8.29
CA GLY A 443 -16.58 -13.02 -9.45
C GLY A 443 -17.49 -14.23 -9.26
N ALA A 444 -18.78 -14.09 -9.55
CA ALA A 444 -19.72 -15.21 -9.49
C ALA A 444 -19.79 -15.95 -10.81
N MET A 445 -19.87 -17.29 -10.78
CA MET A 445 -20.08 -18.06 -12.01
C MET A 445 -21.51 -17.84 -12.55
N ALA A 446 -21.65 -17.73 -13.87
CA ALA A 446 -22.96 -17.62 -14.53
C ALA A 446 -23.90 -18.77 -14.12
N ASN A 447 -25.21 -18.47 -14.09
CA ASN A 447 -26.28 -19.43 -13.81
C ASN A 447 -26.26 -20.09 -12.41
N LYS A 448 -25.45 -19.59 -11.47
CA LYS A 448 -25.46 -20.06 -10.07
C LYS A 448 -26.51 -19.38 -9.19
N GLY A 449 -27.29 -18.45 -9.73
CA GLY A 449 -28.27 -17.67 -8.96
C GLY A 449 -27.65 -16.64 -8.01
N ILE A 450 -26.33 -16.44 -8.08
CA ILE A 450 -25.56 -15.44 -7.34
C ILE A 450 -25.56 -14.14 -8.17
N LYS A 451 -25.77 -12.99 -7.52
CA LYS A 451 -25.88 -11.69 -8.19
C LYS A 451 -24.85 -10.70 -7.66
N VAL A 452 -24.54 -9.69 -8.48
CA VAL A 452 -23.69 -8.57 -8.07
C VAL A 452 -24.23 -7.91 -6.79
N GLY A 453 -23.34 -7.77 -5.82
CA GLY A 453 -23.62 -7.20 -4.50
C GLY A 453 -24.17 -8.17 -3.46
N ASP A 454 -24.27 -9.47 -3.77
CA ASP A 454 -24.45 -10.50 -2.76
C ASP A 454 -23.21 -10.63 -1.86
N VAL A 455 -23.43 -11.12 -0.64
CA VAL A 455 -22.36 -11.60 0.26
C VAL A 455 -22.48 -13.09 0.32
N ILE A 456 -21.44 -13.79 -0.12
CA ILE A 456 -21.40 -15.24 -0.19
C ILE A 456 -20.36 -15.76 0.78
N ARG A 457 -20.65 -16.90 1.40
CA ARG A 457 -19.73 -17.55 2.33
C ARG A 457 -18.95 -18.65 1.63
N GLY A 458 -17.65 -18.69 1.86
CA GLY A 458 -16.80 -19.78 1.40
C GLY A 458 -17.05 -21.06 2.19
N GLY A 459 -17.37 -22.14 1.50
CA GLY A 459 -17.36 -23.49 2.08
C GLY A 459 -16.02 -24.17 1.88
N PHE A 460 -15.53 -24.14 0.64
CA PHE A 460 -14.26 -24.74 0.23
C PHE A 460 -13.54 -23.82 -0.76
N VAL A 461 -12.23 -23.89 -0.80
CA VAL A 461 -11.40 -23.36 -1.90
C VAL A 461 -10.76 -24.52 -2.65
N GLN A 462 -10.76 -24.45 -3.97
CA GLN A 462 -9.95 -25.30 -4.83
C GLN A 462 -8.73 -24.49 -5.27
N THR A 463 -7.54 -24.91 -4.84
CA THR A 463 -6.29 -24.17 -5.03
C THR A 463 -5.70 -24.39 -6.42
N HIS A 464 -4.63 -23.68 -6.77
CA HIS A 464 -3.92 -23.83 -8.04
C HIS A 464 -3.39 -25.25 -8.30
N THR A 465 -3.10 -26.01 -7.23
CA THR A 465 -2.67 -27.41 -7.33
C THR A 465 -3.85 -28.38 -7.55
N GLY A 466 -5.08 -27.87 -7.52
CA GLY A 466 -6.31 -28.64 -7.63
C GLY A 466 -6.80 -29.21 -6.29
N GLU A 467 -6.10 -28.95 -5.18
CA GLU A 467 -6.51 -29.41 -3.85
C GLU A 467 -7.76 -28.66 -3.38
N LYS A 468 -8.71 -29.40 -2.79
CA LYS A 468 -9.93 -28.83 -2.22
C LYS A 468 -9.82 -28.72 -0.70
N LEU A 469 -9.71 -27.50 -0.20
CA LEU A 469 -9.50 -27.21 1.21
C LEU A 469 -10.74 -26.55 1.83
N ALA A 470 -11.15 -27.02 3.00
CA ALA A 470 -12.33 -26.50 3.70
C ALA A 470 -12.02 -25.21 4.47
N PHE A 471 -12.96 -24.26 4.41
CA PHE A 471 -13.01 -23.13 5.34
C PHE A 471 -13.73 -23.51 6.62
N THR A 472 -13.40 -22.81 7.70
CA THR A 472 -14.18 -22.91 8.94
C THR A 472 -15.52 -22.24 8.75
N GLN A 473 -16.54 -22.91 9.28
CA GLN A 473 -17.91 -22.47 9.18
C GLN A 473 -18.19 -21.40 10.24
N GLY A 474 -18.42 -20.15 9.82
CA GLY A 474 -18.91 -19.06 10.67
C GLY A 474 -20.41 -19.15 11.03
N ASN A 475 -20.91 -18.21 11.82
CA ASN A 475 -22.31 -18.17 12.27
C ASN A 475 -23.04 -16.91 11.78
N LEU A 476 -22.78 -16.46 10.54
CA LEU A 476 -23.55 -15.35 9.95
C LEU A 476 -25.05 -15.63 10.07
N ALA A 477 -25.81 -14.62 10.44
CA ALA A 477 -27.26 -14.72 10.43
C ALA A 477 -27.68 -15.07 8.99
N PRO A 478 -28.48 -16.13 8.79
CA PRO A 478 -28.83 -16.58 7.45
C PRO A 478 -29.52 -15.44 6.70
N THR A 479 -28.85 -14.95 5.66
CA THR A 479 -29.49 -14.12 4.66
C THR A 479 -30.24 -15.02 3.68
N PRO A 480 -31.23 -14.53 2.91
CA PRO A 480 -31.81 -15.29 1.81
C PRO A 480 -30.80 -15.78 0.76
N GLN A 481 -29.55 -15.29 0.82
CA GLN A 481 -28.43 -15.66 -0.05
C GLN A 481 -27.38 -16.56 0.62
N ASP A 482 -27.67 -17.11 1.81
CA ASP A 482 -26.72 -17.88 2.63
C ASP A 482 -26.42 -19.27 2.03
N ARG A 483 -25.70 -19.25 0.91
CA ARG A 483 -25.21 -20.40 0.17
C ARG A 483 -23.73 -20.55 0.46
N MET A 484 -23.31 -21.74 0.87
CA MET A 484 -21.90 -22.10 0.90
C MET A 484 -21.39 -22.28 -0.54
N ALA A 485 -20.40 -21.50 -0.93
CA ALA A 485 -19.80 -21.56 -2.25
C ALA A 485 -18.52 -22.40 -2.27
N ILE A 486 -18.28 -23.07 -3.40
CA ILE A 486 -16.96 -23.55 -3.79
C ILE A 486 -16.24 -22.41 -4.51
N VAL A 487 -15.11 -22.00 -3.94
CA VAL A 487 -14.25 -20.92 -4.46
C VAL A 487 -13.19 -21.53 -5.36
N GLY A 488 -13.15 -21.13 -6.62
CA GLY A 488 -12.04 -21.46 -7.53
C GLY A 488 -10.94 -20.41 -7.42
N GLN A 489 -9.69 -20.84 -7.30
CA GLN A 489 -8.55 -19.92 -7.29
C GLN A 489 -8.05 -19.62 -8.72
N VAL A 490 -7.85 -18.35 -9.05
CA VAL A 490 -7.22 -17.86 -10.30
C VAL A 490 -6.08 -16.90 -9.96
N HIS A 491 -5.01 -16.83 -10.76
CA HIS A 491 -3.89 -15.90 -10.46
C HIS A 491 -4.23 -14.46 -10.83
N THR A 492 -5.13 -14.33 -11.80
CA THR A 492 -5.53 -13.06 -12.39
C THR A 492 -6.87 -13.26 -13.10
N PRO A 493 -7.77 -12.26 -13.08
CA PRO A 493 -9.05 -12.39 -13.74
C PRO A 493 -8.91 -12.46 -15.29
N PHE A 494 -7.72 -12.19 -15.84
CA PHE A 494 -7.43 -12.44 -17.25
C PHE A 494 -7.33 -13.94 -17.61
N GLU A 495 -7.25 -14.85 -16.64
CA GLU A 495 -7.36 -16.30 -16.88
C GLU A 495 -8.80 -16.71 -17.28
N GLU A 496 -9.79 -15.89 -16.91
CA GLU A 496 -11.21 -16.13 -17.12
C GLU A 496 -11.59 -15.87 -18.60
N THR A 497 -11.32 -16.88 -19.42
CA THR A 497 -11.63 -16.90 -20.85
C THR A 497 -12.80 -17.84 -21.14
N GLU A 498 -13.40 -17.76 -22.32
CA GLU A 498 -14.45 -18.72 -22.72
C GLU A 498 -13.95 -20.18 -22.65
N ALA A 499 -12.69 -20.43 -22.99
CA ALA A 499 -12.08 -21.75 -22.92
C ALA A 499 -11.91 -22.22 -21.46
N TRP A 500 -11.44 -21.32 -20.59
CA TRP A 500 -11.34 -21.57 -19.15
C TRP A 500 -12.73 -21.85 -18.58
N LEU A 501 -13.74 -21.02 -18.87
CA LEU A 501 -15.10 -21.18 -18.37
C LEU A 501 -15.70 -22.51 -18.82
N LYS A 502 -15.52 -22.93 -20.07
CA LYS A 502 -15.98 -24.26 -20.54
C LYS A 502 -15.35 -25.40 -19.74
N LYS A 503 -14.08 -25.26 -19.33
CA LYS A 503 -13.36 -26.25 -18.53
C LYS A 503 -13.76 -26.24 -17.05
N THR A 504 -14.08 -25.07 -16.49
CA THR A 504 -14.26 -24.88 -15.04
C THR A 504 -15.71 -24.68 -14.59
N ALA A 505 -16.66 -24.45 -15.52
CA ALA A 505 -18.06 -24.08 -15.23
C ALA A 505 -18.80 -25.03 -14.26
N ALA A 506 -18.41 -26.30 -14.20
CA ALA A 506 -19.02 -27.28 -13.32
C ALA A 506 -18.43 -27.30 -11.89
N GLY A 507 -17.20 -26.81 -11.69
CA GLY A 507 -16.43 -27.01 -10.45
C GLY A 507 -16.61 -25.91 -9.40
N PHE A 508 -16.91 -24.68 -9.81
CA PHE A 508 -16.89 -23.51 -8.94
C PHE A 508 -18.26 -22.82 -8.87
N ASP A 509 -18.50 -22.10 -7.78
CA ASP A 509 -19.63 -21.18 -7.64
C ASP A 509 -19.17 -19.73 -7.76
N ILE A 510 -17.96 -19.42 -7.27
CA ILE A 510 -17.31 -18.12 -7.35
C ILE A 510 -15.80 -18.28 -7.61
N VAL A 511 -15.14 -17.23 -8.09
CA VAL A 511 -13.69 -17.18 -8.31
C VAL A 511 -13.03 -15.99 -7.62
N GLU A 512 -11.81 -16.23 -7.13
CA GLU A 512 -11.02 -15.27 -6.34
C GLU A 512 -9.52 -15.63 -6.38
N VAL A 513 -8.63 -14.74 -5.92
CA VAL A 513 -7.18 -14.84 -6.14
C VAL A 513 -6.40 -15.28 -4.88
N GLU A 514 -6.78 -14.81 -3.70
CA GLU A 514 -5.96 -14.87 -2.48
C GLU A 514 -6.19 -16.11 -1.59
N THR A 515 -7.43 -16.61 -1.48
CA THR A 515 -7.82 -17.49 -0.37
C THR A 515 -7.22 -18.88 -0.40
N GLY A 516 -6.79 -19.37 -1.57
CA GLY A 516 -6.11 -20.66 -1.68
C GLY A 516 -4.77 -20.64 -0.97
N TYR A 517 -3.91 -19.65 -1.25
CA TYR A 517 -2.63 -19.46 -0.55
C TYR A 517 -2.83 -19.33 0.96
N LEU A 518 -3.83 -18.53 1.36
CA LEU A 518 -4.14 -18.31 2.76
C LEU A 518 -4.49 -19.62 3.47
N ARG A 519 -5.33 -20.47 2.85
CA ARG A 519 -5.75 -21.73 3.46
C ARG A 519 -4.64 -22.77 3.48
N GLU A 520 -3.89 -22.91 2.40
CA GLU A 520 -2.73 -23.83 2.30
C GLU A 520 -1.72 -23.55 3.41
N ILE A 521 -1.37 -22.27 3.60
CA ILE A 521 -0.37 -21.88 4.59
C ILE A 521 -0.91 -22.06 6.00
N LEU A 522 -2.11 -21.55 6.31
CA LEU A 522 -2.66 -21.59 7.67
C LEU A 522 -2.97 -23.03 8.12
N GLY A 523 -3.41 -23.90 7.19
CA GLY A 523 -3.75 -25.29 7.46
C GLY A 523 -5.03 -25.48 8.29
N SER A 524 -5.44 -26.74 8.48
CA SER A 524 -6.71 -27.13 9.13
C SER A 524 -6.89 -26.60 10.56
N GLN A 525 -5.80 -26.40 11.29
CA GLN A 525 -5.76 -26.04 12.71
C GLN A 525 -6.15 -24.58 13.02
N VAL A 526 -6.12 -23.71 12.00
CA VAL A 526 -6.52 -22.30 12.15
C VAL A 526 -7.96 -22.15 11.70
N LYS A 527 -8.77 -21.50 12.54
CA LYS A 527 -10.13 -21.08 12.20
C LYS A 527 -10.05 -19.98 11.16
N LEU A 528 -10.47 -20.29 9.93
CA LEU A 528 -10.52 -19.36 8.81
C LEU A 528 -11.95 -19.30 8.28
N GLU A 529 -12.66 -18.24 8.61
CA GLU A 529 -13.96 -17.92 7.99
C GLU A 529 -13.72 -17.04 6.75
N ALA A 530 -14.38 -17.33 5.63
CA ALA A 530 -14.22 -16.58 4.40
C ALA A 530 -15.57 -16.07 3.88
N TYR A 531 -15.64 -14.77 3.59
CA TYR A 531 -16.80 -14.08 3.06
C TYR A 531 -16.41 -13.30 1.80
N PHE A 532 -17.28 -13.27 0.81
CA PHE A 532 -17.00 -12.72 -0.50
C PHE A 532 -18.10 -11.75 -0.93
N LEU A 533 -17.70 -10.53 -1.24
CA LEU A 533 -18.56 -9.54 -1.87
C LEU A 533 -18.53 -9.76 -3.38
N ILE A 534 -19.68 -10.05 -3.99
CA ILE A 534 -19.74 -10.34 -5.42
C ILE A 534 -19.62 -9.05 -6.22
N SER A 535 -18.54 -8.92 -7.00
CA SER A 535 -18.25 -7.74 -7.82
C SER A 535 -18.95 -7.75 -9.17
N ASP A 536 -19.10 -8.93 -9.75
CA ASP A 536 -19.45 -9.20 -11.13
C ASP A 536 -19.90 -10.66 -11.30
N VAL A 537 -20.50 -10.98 -12.46
CA VAL A 537 -20.84 -12.34 -12.85
C VAL A 537 -20.05 -12.68 -14.11
N VAL A 538 -19.26 -13.73 -14.04
CA VAL A 538 -18.37 -14.18 -15.12
C VAL A 538 -19.19 -14.47 -16.37
N GLY A 539 -18.89 -13.76 -17.47
CA GLY A 539 -19.59 -13.86 -18.75
C GLY A 539 -20.88 -13.03 -18.88
N SER A 540 -21.20 -12.14 -17.93
CA SER A 540 -22.37 -11.25 -17.99
C SER A 540 -22.07 -9.80 -18.42
N GLU A 541 -21.03 -9.58 -19.22
CA GLU A 541 -20.42 -8.27 -19.53
C GLU A 541 -21.35 -7.17 -20.10
N ASN A 542 -22.61 -7.49 -20.41
CA ASN A 542 -23.62 -6.48 -20.78
C ASN A 542 -24.18 -5.70 -19.57
N GLU A 543 -23.74 -5.99 -18.34
CA GLU A 543 -24.14 -5.23 -17.15
C GLU A 543 -23.43 -3.86 -17.10
N THR A 544 -24.14 -2.83 -17.55
CA THR A 544 -23.66 -1.43 -17.63
C THR A 544 -23.19 -0.85 -16.29
N LEU A 545 -22.45 0.27 -16.31
CA LEU A 545 -22.17 1.04 -15.09
C LEU A 545 -23.42 1.43 -14.30
N ALA A 546 -24.57 1.55 -14.96
CA ALA A 546 -25.84 1.77 -14.29
C ALA A 546 -26.19 0.61 -13.35
N HIS A 547 -25.91 -0.64 -13.72
CA HIS A 547 -26.01 -1.81 -12.84
C HIS A 547 -24.94 -1.79 -11.74
N ALA A 548 -23.71 -1.39 -12.05
CA ALA A 548 -22.65 -1.22 -11.04
C ALA A 548 -22.95 -0.12 -10.01
N ALA A 549 -23.59 0.98 -10.44
CA ALA A 549 -24.01 2.11 -9.61
C ALA A 549 -25.26 1.77 -8.79
N GLN A 550 -26.26 1.08 -9.37
CA GLN A 550 -27.41 0.56 -8.64
C GLN A 550 -26.99 -0.47 -7.59
N SER A 551 -26.08 -1.39 -7.95
CA SER A 551 -25.52 -2.39 -7.04
C SER A 551 -24.50 -1.82 -6.04
N SER A 552 -23.93 -0.63 -6.26
CA SER A 552 -22.99 0.01 -5.32
C SER A 552 -23.64 0.26 -3.95
N SER A 553 -24.91 0.70 -3.96
CA SER A 553 -25.70 0.92 -2.75
C SER A 553 -26.00 -0.38 -2.00
N ARG A 554 -26.32 -1.45 -2.75
CA ARG A 554 -26.51 -2.81 -2.22
C ARG A 554 -25.22 -3.38 -1.65
N ARG A 555 -24.10 -3.27 -2.39
CA ARG A 555 -22.76 -3.69 -1.97
C ARG A 555 -22.35 -3.04 -0.66
N LYS A 556 -22.46 -1.72 -0.57
CA LYS A 556 -22.12 -0.97 0.65
C LYS A 556 -22.99 -1.40 1.82
N ARG A 557 -24.32 -1.50 1.62
CA ARG A 557 -25.27 -1.96 2.66
C ARG A 557 -24.91 -3.36 3.16
N ASN A 558 -24.66 -4.28 2.25
CA ASN A 558 -24.37 -5.67 2.56
C ASN A 558 -22.98 -5.83 3.22
N GLN A 559 -21.99 -5.05 2.81
CA GLN A 559 -20.69 -4.95 3.46
C GLN A 559 -20.82 -4.45 4.91
N LEU A 560 -21.62 -3.39 5.15
CA LEU A 560 -21.86 -2.89 6.50
C LEU A 560 -22.61 -3.91 7.35
N LYS A 561 -23.63 -4.59 6.82
CA LYS A 561 -24.32 -5.68 7.52
C LYS A 561 -23.40 -6.86 7.89
N LEU A 562 -22.46 -7.20 7.01
CA LEU A 562 -21.45 -8.24 7.30
C LEU A 562 -20.59 -7.83 8.51
N LEU A 563 -20.09 -6.59 8.53
CA LEU A 563 -19.31 -6.06 9.65
C LEU A 563 -20.15 -5.97 10.94
N GLU A 564 -21.41 -5.54 10.84
CA GLU A 564 -22.36 -5.50 11.96
C GLU A 564 -22.54 -6.90 12.56
N ASN A 565 -22.80 -7.91 11.73
CA ASN A 565 -22.94 -9.28 12.21
C ASN A 565 -21.66 -9.78 12.88
N LEU A 566 -20.49 -9.46 12.34
CA LEU A 566 -19.21 -9.81 12.97
C LEU A 566 -19.07 -9.15 14.35
N PHE A 567 -19.48 -7.90 14.51
CA PHE A 567 -19.49 -7.23 15.81
C PHE A 567 -20.48 -7.88 16.78
N VAL A 568 -21.73 -8.10 16.36
CA VAL A 568 -22.78 -8.71 17.18
C VAL A 568 -22.39 -10.12 17.64
N GLN A 569 -21.88 -10.97 16.74
CA GLN A 569 -21.43 -12.33 17.07
C GLN A 569 -20.32 -12.36 18.11
N ASN A 570 -19.45 -11.34 18.09
CA ASN A 570 -18.34 -11.24 19.02
C ASN A 570 -18.67 -10.35 20.22
N GLY A 571 -19.95 -10.00 20.40
CA GLY A 571 -20.43 -9.16 21.48
C GLY A 571 -19.76 -7.79 21.52
N ILE A 572 -19.26 -7.25 20.42
CA ILE A 572 -18.56 -5.96 20.42
C ILE A 572 -19.56 -4.85 20.74
N ARG A 573 -19.20 -3.98 21.70
CA ARG A 573 -20.02 -2.88 22.21
C ARG A 573 -19.51 -1.51 21.77
N ALA A 574 -18.22 -1.25 21.90
CA ALA A 574 -17.64 0.04 21.56
C ALA A 574 -16.13 -0.06 21.30
N PRO A 575 -15.56 0.81 20.46
CA PRO A 575 -14.12 0.94 20.36
C PRO A 575 -13.55 1.75 21.54
N ILE A 576 -12.36 1.37 21.99
CA ILE A 576 -11.68 2.03 23.11
C ILE A 576 -10.79 3.14 22.55
N SER A 577 -11.16 4.39 22.84
CA SER A 577 -10.50 5.58 22.25
C SER A 577 -9.17 5.94 22.91
N ASN A 578 -8.94 5.59 24.17
CA ASN A 578 -7.70 5.86 24.92
C ASN A 578 -7.58 4.88 26.09
N TYR A 579 -6.72 3.86 25.97
CA TYR A 579 -6.27 3.10 27.14
C TYR A 579 -5.15 3.89 27.81
N GLU A 580 -5.25 4.18 29.11
CA GLU A 580 -4.12 4.74 29.85
C GLU A 580 -2.94 3.77 29.80
N PRO A 581 -1.71 4.24 29.50
CA PRO A 581 -0.53 3.39 29.44
C PRO A 581 -0.36 2.52 30.69
N ILE A 582 0.19 1.33 30.51
CA ILE A 582 0.64 0.47 31.62
C ILE A 582 1.51 1.31 32.59
N PRO A 583 1.29 1.21 33.92
CA PRO A 583 1.99 2.01 34.93
C PRO A 583 3.52 2.01 34.87
N GLN A 584 4.14 0.98 34.28
CA GLN A 584 5.60 0.81 34.30
C GLN A 584 6.39 1.85 33.48
N ASN A 585 5.76 2.63 32.58
CA ASN A 585 6.45 3.60 31.71
C ASN A 585 5.94 5.06 31.80
N ALA A 586 5.11 5.38 32.80
CA ALA A 586 4.52 6.72 32.96
C ALA A 586 5.57 7.85 33.00
N ARG A 587 6.71 7.60 33.67
CA ARG A 587 7.81 8.58 33.77
C ARG A 587 8.45 8.89 32.42
N PHE A 588 8.72 7.86 31.60
CA PHE A 588 9.30 8.05 30.27
C PHE A 588 8.33 8.83 29.38
N LYS A 589 7.05 8.44 29.36
CA LYS A 589 6.01 9.09 28.54
C LYS A 589 5.78 10.55 28.96
N ALA A 590 5.78 10.85 30.26
CA ALA A 590 5.67 12.21 30.76
C ALA A 590 6.84 13.10 30.31
N LEU A 591 8.07 12.59 30.39
CA LEU A 591 9.26 13.31 29.91
C LEU A 591 9.26 13.48 28.38
N PHE A 592 8.85 12.45 27.63
CA PHE A 592 8.71 12.51 26.18
C PHE A 592 7.72 13.59 25.74
N ARG A 593 6.54 13.66 26.38
CA ARG A 593 5.55 14.72 26.12
C ARG A 593 6.09 16.10 26.45
N LYS A 594 6.71 16.27 27.63
CA LYS A 594 7.32 17.54 28.03
C LYS A 594 8.40 18.02 27.06
N LEU A 595 9.29 17.12 26.58
CA LEU A 595 10.30 17.45 25.58
C LEU A 595 9.70 17.77 24.20
N THR A 596 8.59 17.12 23.84
CA THR A 596 7.84 17.42 22.61
C THR A 596 7.22 18.82 22.66
N GLU A 597 6.63 19.19 23.79
CA GLU A 597 6.03 20.51 24.02
C GLU A 597 7.08 21.63 23.98
N LEU A 598 8.27 21.38 24.54
CA LEU A 598 9.38 22.33 24.51
C LEU A 598 9.90 22.63 23.08
N ASN A 599 9.69 21.73 22.11
CA ASN A 599 9.95 22.00 20.70
C ASN A 599 9.18 21.05 19.76
N SER A 600 7.97 21.46 19.38
CA SER A 600 7.08 20.68 18.51
C SER A 600 7.61 20.45 17.08
N SER A 601 8.64 21.19 16.65
CA SER A 601 9.24 21.06 15.31
C SER A 601 10.30 19.95 15.22
N ARG A 602 10.67 19.34 16.34
CA ARG A 602 11.71 18.29 16.41
C ARG A 602 11.14 16.93 16.00
N ASP A 603 11.95 16.11 15.30
CA ASP A 603 11.51 14.76 14.92
C ASP A 603 11.33 13.87 16.16
N ALA A 604 10.27 13.05 16.15
CA ALA A 604 9.90 12.19 17.28
C ALA A 604 11.01 11.20 17.70
N ILE A 605 11.82 10.68 16.76
CA ILE A 605 12.95 9.80 17.09
C ILE A 605 14.05 10.60 17.80
N SER A 606 14.27 11.86 17.38
CA SER A 606 15.19 12.75 18.09
C SER A 606 14.68 13.09 19.49
N VAL A 607 13.38 13.32 19.67
CA VAL A 607 12.79 13.51 21.00
C VAL A 607 12.94 12.25 21.85
N PHE A 608 12.71 11.06 21.28
CA PHE A 608 12.89 9.78 21.99
C PHE A 608 14.33 9.60 22.50
N GLN A 609 15.31 9.86 21.63
CA GLN A 609 16.74 9.81 21.98
C GLN A 609 17.03 10.70 23.19
N MET A 610 16.48 11.91 23.20
CA MET A 610 16.63 12.84 24.30
C MET A 610 15.94 12.36 25.58
N THR A 611 14.75 11.80 25.49
CA THR A 611 14.07 11.23 26.65
C THR A 611 14.90 10.11 27.28
N GLN A 612 15.55 9.28 26.47
CA GLN A 612 16.47 8.25 26.98
C GLN A 612 17.67 8.85 27.70
N ILE A 613 18.29 9.90 27.13
CA ILE A 613 19.40 10.61 27.79
C ILE A 613 18.93 11.24 29.11
N ALA A 614 17.77 11.90 29.11
CA ALA A 614 17.19 12.53 30.30
C ALA A 614 16.93 11.51 31.41
N ILE A 615 16.35 10.35 31.08
CA ILE A 615 16.12 9.26 32.04
C ILE A 615 17.43 8.73 32.61
N ARG A 616 18.43 8.46 31.76
CA ARG A 616 19.73 7.92 32.19
C ARG A 616 20.51 8.88 33.08
N ASN A 617 20.42 10.18 32.81
CA ASN A 617 21.09 11.21 33.59
C ASN A 617 20.24 11.74 34.76
N GLY A 618 19.02 11.21 34.95
CA GLY A 618 18.12 11.64 36.02
C GLY A 618 17.55 13.05 35.87
N TYR A 619 17.57 13.62 34.65
CA TYR A 619 17.08 14.97 34.39
C TYR A 619 15.55 15.04 34.50
N THR A 620 15.06 15.90 35.38
CA THR A 620 13.62 16.14 35.59
C THR A 620 13.27 17.64 35.61
N ALA A 621 14.24 18.51 35.92
CA ALA A 621 14.07 19.95 35.93
C ALA A 621 14.00 20.53 34.50
N GLU A 622 13.19 21.56 34.32
CA GLU A 622 12.97 22.18 33.01
C GLU A 622 14.23 22.83 32.43
N SER A 623 15.10 23.37 33.28
CA SER A 623 16.42 23.91 32.89
C SER A 623 17.33 22.86 32.27
N ASP A 624 17.32 21.64 32.82
CA ASP A 624 18.15 20.53 32.36
C ASP A 624 17.62 19.99 31.03
N LEU A 625 16.28 19.87 30.92
CA LEU A 625 15.62 19.48 29.68
C LEU A 625 15.85 20.53 28.58
N ALA A 626 15.74 21.83 28.89
CA ALA A 626 16.04 22.90 27.95
C ALA A 626 17.51 22.92 27.49
N THR A 627 18.43 22.54 28.37
CA THR A 627 19.85 22.37 28.03
C THR A 627 20.04 21.18 27.10
N LEU A 628 19.36 20.05 27.38
CA LEU A 628 19.35 18.89 26.49
C LEU A 628 18.84 19.27 25.09
N MET A 629 17.82 20.14 25.00
CA MET A 629 17.25 20.62 23.72
C MET A 629 18.24 21.34 22.80
N LYS A 630 19.39 21.79 23.32
CA LYS A 630 20.47 22.38 22.52
C LYS A 630 21.27 21.35 21.72
N GLN A 631 21.11 20.04 21.98
CA GLN A 631 21.77 19.01 21.18
C GLN A 631 21.35 19.07 19.70
N PRO A 632 22.21 18.68 18.74
CA PRO A 632 21.90 18.74 17.31
C PRO A 632 20.62 17.99 16.95
N ASN A 633 19.65 18.70 16.36
CA ASN A 633 18.47 18.08 15.78
C ASN A 633 18.83 17.42 14.44
N PHE A 634 18.23 16.27 14.12
CA PHE A 634 18.42 15.57 12.85
C PHE A 634 17.08 15.30 12.16
N LYS A 635 17.14 15.07 10.85
CA LYS A 635 15.96 14.61 10.10
C LYS A 635 15.91 13.09 10.19
N ARG A 636 14.69 12.55 10.24
CA ARG A 636 14.44 11.10 10.21
C ARG A 636 15.16 10.38 9.06
N ALA A 637 15.20 10.98 7.88
CA ALA A 637 15.92 10.42 6.73
C ALA A 637 17.42 10.23 7.00
N ASP A 638 18.07 11.13 7.78
CA ASP A 638 19.49 11.00 8.12
C ASP A 638 19.72 9.84 9.11
N PHE A 639 18.80 9.67 10.07
CA PHE A 639 18.80 8.55 11.01
C PHE A 639 18.57 7.23 10.29
N ASP A 640 17.53 7.18 9.45
CA ASP A 640 17.17 5.98 8.71
C ASP A 640 18.30 5.55 7.78
N PHE A 641 18.89 6.50 7.06
CA PHE A 641 20.00 6.25 6.16
C PHE A 641 21.22 5.68 6.90
N SER A 642 21.65 6.32 7.98
CA SER A 642 22.84 5.89 8.74
C SER A 642 22.67 4.51 9.36
N MET A 643 21.52 4.23 9.99
CA MET A 643 21.20 2.92 10.57
C MET A 643 21.16 1.82 9.49
N LYS A 644 20.52 2.06 8.34
CA LYS A 644 20.49 1.08 7.24
C LYS A 644 21.85 0.86 6.60
N SER A 645 22.66 1.92 6.53
CA SER A 645 24.03 1.84 5.98
C SER A 645 24.90 0.89 6.78
N LEU A 646 24.91 1.08 8.10
CA LEU A 646 25.65 0.20 8.97
C LEU A 646 25.03 -1.20 9.02
N GLY A 647 23.70 -1.32 9.05
CA GLY A 647 23.03 -2.61 8.99
C GLY A 647 23.35 -3.41 7.71
N SER A 648 23.47 -2.74 6.56
CA SER A 648 23.88 -3.37 5.30
C SER A 648 25.32 -3.85 5.35
N LEU A 649 26.24 -3.07 5.95
CA LEU A 649 27.61 -3.52 6.18
C LEU A 649 27.63 -4.81 7.03
N LEU A 650 26.87 -4.83 8.12
CA LEU A 650 26.76 -5.98 9.02
C LEU A 650 26.22 -7.21 8.28
N ALA A 651 25.11 -7.06 7.56
CA ALA A 651 24.50 -8.14 6.80
C ALA A 651 25.42 -8.71 5.72
N ASN A 652 26.08 -7.84 4.94
CA ASN A 652 27.01 -8.25 3.88
C ASN A 652 28.24 -8.96 4.44
N THR A 653 28.79 -8.43 5.54
CA THR A 653 29.92 -9.06 6.22
C THR A 653 29.50 -10.44 6.73
N GLN A 654 28.34 -10.55 7.40
CA GLN A 654 27.80 -11.81 7.90
C GLN A 654 27.52 -12.83 6.79
N GLN A 655 27.06 -12.39 5.62
CA GLN A 655 26.82 -13.27 4.47
C GLN A 655 28.13 -13.81 3.86
N SER A 656 29.19 -13.01 3.92
CA SER A 656 30.50 -13.37 3.36
C SER A 656 31.27 -14.34 4.25
N LEU A 657 30.83 -14.54 5.50
CA LEU A 657 31.44 -15.46 6.44
C LEU A 657 31.18 -16.94 6.06
N PRO A 658 32.12 -17.85 6.40
CA PRO A 658 31.90 -19.29 6.29
C PRO A 658 30.61 -19.73 7.01
N ARG A 659 29.92 -20.73 6.42
CA ARG A 659 28.69 -21.30 7.01
C ARG A 659 28.93 -21.73 8.46
N GLY A 660 28.03 -21.32 9.35
CA GLY A 660 28.07 -21.65 10.78
C GLY A 660 28.84 -20.65 11.65
N GLN A 661 29.50 -19.64 11.05
CA GLN A 661 30.14 -18.55 11.80
C GLN A 661 29.25 -17.31 11.87
N THR A 662 29.26 -16.65 13.02
CA THR A 662 28.44 -15.47 13.27
C THR A 662 29.30 -14.35 13.85
N MET A 663 29.26 -13.18 13.23
CA MET A 663 29.89 -11.98 13.78
C MET A 663 29.00 -11.32 14.83
N LYS A 664 29.62 -10.51 15.68
CA LYS A 664 28.91 -9.60 16.59
C LYS A 664 29.17 -8.15 16.22
N PHE A 665 28.31 -7.26 16.67
CA PHE A 665 28.56 -5.82 16.65
C PHE A 665 28.22 -5.19 18.00
N SER A 666 28.89 -4.09 18.33
CA SER A 666 28.62 -3.32 19.55
C SER A 666 28.73 -1.83 19.28
N SER A 667 27.83 -1.05 19.88
CA SER A 667 27.83 0.41 19.84
C SER A 667 27.00 0.91 21.02
N GLU A 668 27.61 1.72 21.90
CA GLU A 668 26.96 2.12 23.14
C GLU A 668 25.67 2.91 22.89
N ASP A 669 25.71 3.88 21.99
CA ASP A 669 24.58 4.76 21.71
C ASP A 669 23.49 4.08 20.90
N ILE A 670 23.83 3.18 19.97
CA ILE A 670 22.83 2.39 19.24
C ILE A 670 22.11 1.42 20.20
N MET A 671 22.86 0.68 21.03
CA MET A 671 22.29 -0.31 21.95
C MET A 671 21.40 0.33 23.03
N ASN A 672 21.63 1.60 23.35
CA ASN A 672 20.85 2.34 24.36
C ASN A 672 19.78 3.25 23.76
N GLY A 673 19.59 3.26 22.43
CA GLY A 673 18.61 4.11 21.77
C GLY A 673 18.94 5.61 21.81
N THR A 674 20.21 5.97 22.03
CA THR A 674 20.70 7.35 22.14
C THR A 674 21.52 7.81 20.94
N PHE A 675 21.51 7.06 19.83
CA PHE A 675 22.25 7.40 18.61
C PHE A 675 21.71 8.68 17.94
N ASN A 676 22.62 9.53 17.46
CA ASN A 676 22.32 10.74 16.71
C ASN A 676 23.20 10.80 15.45
N PRO A 677 22.64 10.83 14.24
CA PRO A 677 23.43 10.80 13.00
C PRO A 677 24.28 12.06 12.76
N LYS A 678 24.14 13.11 13.57
CA LYS A 678 25.00 14.31 13.54
C LYS A 678 26.18 14.22 14.50
N VAL A 679 26.24 13.19 15.33
CA VAL A 679 27.34 12.92 16.26
C VAL A 679 27.95 11.58 15.85
N LYS A 680 29.27 11.55 15.65
CA LYS A 680 29.95 10.34 15.19
C LYS A 680 29.84 9.25 16.28
N SER A 681 29.26 8.11 15.94
CA SER A 681 29.11 6.96 16.84
C SER A 681 30.27 5.99 16.68
N THR A 682 30.77 5.40 17.77
CA THR A 682 31.78 4.34 17.70
C THR A 682 31.11 2.98 17.57
N VAL A 683 31.52 2.21 16.58
CA VAL A 683 30.94 0.91 16.26
C VAL A 683 32.06 -0.11 16.19
N TYR A 684 31.91 -1.18 16.97
CA TYR A 684 32.81 -2.32 16.96
C TYR A 684 32.23 -3.44 16.12
N LEU A 685 32.95 -3.87 15.08
CA LEU A 685 32.70 -5.11 14.36
C LEU A 685 33.58 -6.20 14.95
N ILE A 686 32.96 -7.26 15.44
CA ILE A 686 33.61 -8.24 16.29
C ILE A 686 33.70 -9.55 15.54
N ALA A 687 34.93 -10.03 15.33
CA ALA A 687 35.20 -11.25 14.59
C ALA A 687 34.56 -12.48 15.27
N PRO A 688 34.16 -13.51 14.50
CA PRO A 688 33.72 -14.79 15.06
C PRO A 688 34.81 -15.44 15.93
N ASP A 689 34.39 -16.21 16.93
CA ASP A 689 35.32 -16.94 17.80
C ASP A 689 36.25 -17.86 16.99
N GLY A 690 37.56 -17.72 17.23
CA GLY A 690 38.60 -18.49 16.53
C GLY A 690 38.97 -17.97 15.13
N MET A 691 38.33 -16.91 14.63
CA MET A 691 38.74 -16.27 13.36
C MET A 691 39.88 -15.26 13.58
N ALA A 692 40.93 -15.35 12.76
CA ALA A 692 42.01 -14.36 12.77
C ALA A 692 41.53 -12.99 12.26
N MET A 693 41.97 -11.92 12.91
CA MET A 693 41.55 -10.55 12.60
C MET A 693 41.82 -10.13 11.15
N GLU A 694 42.97 -10.48 10.60
CA GLU A 694 43.31 -10.17 9.20
C GLU A 694 42.42 -10.93 8.22
N GLN A 695 42.02 -12.15 8.56
CA GLN A 695 41.04 -12.91 7.78
C GLN A 695 39.66 -12.26 7.85
N PHE A 696 39.24 -11.77 9.03
CA PHE A 696 37.95 -11.12 9.19
C PHE A 696 37.86 -9.79 8.42
N LYS A 697 38.94 -9.00 8.41
CA LYS A 697 39.01 -7.74 7.64
C LYS A 697 38.75 -7.94 6.15
N ASN A 698 39.14 -9.07 5.57
CA ASN A 698 38.89 -9.37 4.16
C ASN A 698 37.40 -9.57 3.83
N PHE A 699 36.57 -9.91 4.82
CA PHE A 699 35.12 -10.02 4.65
C PHE A 699 34.38 -8.68 4.81
N VAL A 700 35.06 -7.64 5.33
CA VAL A 700 34.49 -6.30 5.51
C VAL A 700 34.79 -5.47 4.26
N ASN A 701 33.77 -5.20 3.44
CA ASN A 701 33.93 -4.48 2.17
C ASN A 701 34.48 -3.04 2.39
N PRO A 702 35.71 -2.72 1.91
CA PRO A 702 36.34 -1.41 2.14
C PRO A 702 35.61 -0.25 1.47
N THR A 703 35.03 -0.49 0.30
CA THR A 703 34.30 0.51 -0.52
C THR A 703 33.06 1.03 0.19
N SER A 704 32.47 0.22 1.09
CA SER A 704 31.33 0.62 1.91
C SER A 704 31.74 1.58 3.04
N LEU A 705 33.00 1.56 3.50
CA LEU A 705 33.41 2.30 4.70
C LEU A 705 33.53 3.81 4.48
N ASP A 706 33.91 4.25 3.28
CA ASP A 706 34.24 5.67 3.05
C ASP A 706 33.06 6.62 3.20
N PHE A 707 31.86 6.22 2.77
CA PHE A 707 30.67 7.05 2.96
C PHE A 707 30.12 6.98 4.40
N MET A 708 30.38 5.88 5.11
CA MET A 708 29.95 5.68 6.50
C MET A 708 30.81 6.44 7.51
N LYS A 709 32.06 6.79 7.18
CA LYS A 709 32.97 7.57 8.04
C LYS A 709 32.39 8.90 8.53
N LYS A 710 31.40 9.46 7.81
CA LYS A 710 30.66 10.65 8.23
C LYS A 710 29.83 10.41 9.51
N TYR A 711 29.30 9.20 9.67
CA TYR A 711 28.36 8.83 10.73
C TYR A 711 28.99 7.95 11.82
N PHE A 712 29.94 7.10 11.43
CA PHE A 712 30.47 6.05 12.28
C PHE A 712 32.00 6.05 12.31
N ASP A 713 32.55 5.75 13.49
CA ASP A 713 33.92 5.31 13.69
C ASP A 713 33.92 3.80 13.82
N ILE A 714 34.18 3.11 12.70
CA ILE A 714 34.08 1.65 12.62
C ILE A 714 35.43 1.04 12.99
N GLN A 715 35.44 0.28 14.07
CA GLN A 715 36.61 -0.43 14.58
C GLN A 715 36.38 -1.93 14.49
N ILE A 716 37.33 -2.65 13.90
CA ILE A 716 37.25 -4.11 13.79
C ILE A 716 38.09 -4.69 14.93
N VAL A 717 37.49 -5.56 15.74
CA VAL A 717 38.12 -6.13 16.94
C VAL A 717 37.92 -7.64 17.01
N ASP A 718 38.78 -8.33 17.77
CA ASP A 718 38.65 -9.76 18.02
C ASP A 718 37.55 -10.06 19.05
N SER A 719 37.22 -11.34 19.21
CA SER A 719 36.18 -11.78 20.14
C SER A 719 36.56 -11.70 21.61
N ASN A 720 37.82 -11.41 21.95
CA ASN A 720 38.30 -11.22 23.31
C ASN A 720 38.22 -9.74 23.78
N SER A 721 37.88 -8.82 22.87
CA SER A 721 37.68 -7.40 23.19
C SER A 721 36.57 -7.20 24.23
N LEU A 722 36.73 -6.20 25.11
CA LEU A 722 35.67 -5.80 26.06
C LEU A 722 34.34 -5.44 25.35
N ALA A 723 34.41 -4.99 24.10
CA ALA A 723 33.23 -4.71 23.28
C ALA A 723 32.40 -5.97 22.98
N ALA A 724 33.01 -7.16 23.00
CA ALA A 724 32.35 -8.44 22.74
C ALA A 724 31.35 -8.83 23.84
N ASN A 725 31.58 -8.39 25.08
CA ASN A 725 30.70 -8.64 26.21
C ASN A 725 29.33 -7.94 26.07
N ALA A 726 29.31 -6.79 25.42
CA ALA A 726 28.09 -6.02 25.12
C ALA A 726 27.62 -6.22 23.67
N GLY A 727 28.32 -7.05 22.88
CA GLY A 727 28.05 -7.24 21.47
C GLY A 727 26.83 -8.11 21.20
N ARG A 728 26.03 -7.74 20.19
CA ARG A 728 24.93 -8.55 19.69
C ARG A 728 25.35 -9.32 18.45
N SER A 729 24.96 -10.59 18.38
CA SER A 729 25.13 -11.41 17.18
C SER A 729 24.28 -10.88 16.03
N VAL A 730 24.87 -10.86 14.83
CA VAL A 730 24.15 -10.51 13.61
C VAL A 730 23.42 -11.77 13.11
N SER A 731 22.16 -11.95 13.51
CA SER A 731 21.38 -13.16 13.19
C SER A 731 20.56 -13.06 11.90
N THR A 732 20.56 -11.90 11.25
CA THR A 732 19.74 -11.61 10.07
C THR A 732 20.62 -11.09 8.93
N LEU A 733 20.23 -11.41 7.70
CA LEU A 733 20.83 -10.85 6.47
C LEU A 733 20.11 -9.56 6.03
N SER A 734 19.29 -8.98 6.90
CA SER A 734 18.56 -7.75 6.64
C SER A 734 19.41 -6.52 6.95
N SER A 735 19.35 -5.51 6.08
CA SER A 735 19.87 -4.16 6.35
C SER A 735 19.21 -3.50 7.56
N ASP A 736 18.05 -4.01 7.99
CA ASP A 736 17.29 -3.46 9.10
C ASP A 736 17.73 -4.03 10.48
N VAL A 737 18.81 -4.83 10.54
CA VAL A 737 19.32 -5.45 11.77
C VAL A 737 19.49 -4.46 12.94
N LEU A 738 19.88 -3.21 12.66
CA LEU A 738 20.04 -2.20 13.70
C LEU A 738 18.71 -1.64 14.22
N PHE A 739 17.66 -1.64 13.39
CA PHE A 739 16.32 -1.28 13.84
C PHE A 739 15.71 -2.37 14.70
N GLU A 740 16.08 -3.65 14.53
CA GLU A 740 15.71 -4.71 15.47
C GLU A 740 16.28 -4.43 16.86
N VAL A 741 17.54 -4.01 16.95
CA VAL A 741 18.15 -3.59 18.22
C VAL A 741 17.47 -2.36 18.81
N TYR A 742 17.14 -1.38 17.98
CA TYR A 742 16.40 -0.19 18.43
C TYR A 742 14.97 -0.52 18.90
N ARG A 743 14.29 -1.48 18.26
CA ARG A 743 12.94 -1.93 18.64
C ARG A 743 12.89 -2.46 20.07
N ASP A 744 13.91 -3.19 20.53
CA ASP A 744 13.98 -3.66 21.92
C ASP A 744 13.99 -2.49 22.91
N VAL A 745 14.76 -1.44 22.60
CA VAL A 745 14.86 -0.24 23.44
C VAL A 745 13.56 0.55 23.44
N LEU A 746 12.93 0.67 22.26
CA LEU A 746 11.64 1.35 22.09
C LEU A 746 10.51 0.61 22.81
N GLY A 747 10.45 -0.72 22.65
CA GLY A 747 9.44 -1.56 23.30
C GLY A 747 9.48 -1.43 24.82
N LYS A 748 10.69 -1.43 25.41
CA LYS A 748 10.89 -1.17 26.84
C LYS A 748 10.37 0.20 27.29
N ALA A 749 10.42 1.20 26.43
CA ALA A 749 9.91 2.55 26.70
C ALA A 749 8.42 2.73 26.38
N GLY A 750 7.74 1.69 25.89
CA GLY A 750 6.33 1.75 25.47
C GLY A 750 6.12 2.42 24.12
N PHE A 751 7.11 2.33 23.23
CA PHE A 751 7.05 2.80 21.85
C PHE A 751 7.35 1.66 20.87
N GLY A 752 6.84 1.78 19.66
CA GLY A 752 7.11 0.88 18.54
C GLY A 752 7.61 1.67 17.33
N LEU A 753 8.19 0.95 16.38
CA LEU A 753 8.47 1.49 15.05
C LEU A 753 7.39 1.02 14.08
N GLU A 754 6.69 1.98 13.49
CA GLU A 754 5.86 1.82 12.32
C GLU A 754 6.73 2.03 11.06
N VAL A 755 6.46 1.29 9.99
CA VAL A 755 7.06 1.54 8.68
C VAL A 755 5.99 2.20 7.82
N ASP A 756 6.33 3.27 7.10
CA ASP A 756 5.43 3.88 6.13
C ASP A 756 5.59 3.30 4.73
N ILE A 757 4.69 3.67 3.81
CA ILE A 757 4.67 3.14 2.43
C ILE A 757 5.97 3.38 1.64
N SER A 758 6.80 4.34 2.08
CA SER A 758 8.12 4.62 1.49
C SER A 758 9.24 3.81 2.15
N GLY A 759 8.90 2.96 3.11
CA GLY A 759 9.84 2.22 3.93
C GLY A 759 10.55 3.08 4.97
N ASN A 760 10.02 4.23 5.41
CA ASN A 760 10.65 5.00 6.49
C ASN A 760 10.11 4.59 7.85
N TYR A 761 10.95 4.66 8.88
CA TYR A 761 10.55 4.30 10.23
C TYR A 761 9.91 5.48 10.97
N ARG A 762 8.73 5.28 11.54
CA ARG A 762 8.02 6.26 12.35
C ARG A 762 7.90 5.76 13.78
N LEU A 763 8.11 6.64 14.75
CA LEU A 763 7.86 6.33 16.14
C LEU A 763 6.35 6.35 16.42
N LYS A 764 5.83 5.29 17.04
CA LYS A 764 4.44 5.22 17.51
C LYS A 764 4.39 4.82 18.97
N GLU A 765 3.57 5.51 19.77
CA GLU A 765 3.34 5.13 21.17
C GLU A 765 2.55 3.80 21.18
N LEU A 766 3.02 2.80 21.93
CA LEU A 766 2.30 1.53 22.09
C LEU A 766 1.24 1.68 23.19
N THR A 767 0.06 1.14 22.90
CA THR A 767 -1.08 1.08 23.82
C THR A 767 -1.55 -0.38 24.01
N GLY A 768 -1.70 -0.78 25.27
CA GLY A 768 -2.22 -2.09 25.68
C GLY A 768 -1.89 -2.40 27.13
N SER A 769 -2.69 -3.24 27.79
CA SER A 769 -2.42 -3.83 29.10
C SER A 769 -1.36 -4.92 28.97
N LEU A 770 -0.32 -4.88 29.82
CA LEU A 770 0.44 -6.07 30.14
C LEU A 770 -0.49 -6.92 31.00
N GLY A 771 -1.38 -7.69 30.36
CA GLY A 771 -1.83 -8.93 30.95
C GLY A 771 -0.57 -9.72 31.27
N VAL A 772 -0.27 -9.84 32.56
CA VAL A 772 0.76 -10.62 33.25
C VAL A 772 1.65 -11.45 32.32
N PRO A 773 3.00 -11.38 32.43
CA PRO A 773 3.87 -12.30 31.71
C PRO A 773 3.43 -13.73 32.05
N ARG A 774 2.80 -14.43 31.11
CA ARG A 774 2.65 -15.87 31.22
C ARG A 774 4.06 -16.40 31.11
N CYS A 775 4.60 -16.82 32.26
CA CYS A 775 5.86 -17.51 32.40
C CYS A 775 6.09 -18.44 31.21
N SER A 776 7.16 -18.16 30.48
CA SER A 776 7.85 -19.15 29.65
C SER A 776 8.43 -20.24 30.56
N SER A 777 7.57 -21.16 30.96
CA SER A 777 7.86 -22.47 31.56
C SER A 777 6.54 -23.22 31.43
N VAL A 778 6.34 -24.09 30.44
CA VAL A 778 6.78 -25.48 30.44
C VAL A 778 6.68 -25.98 29.00
N PHE A 779 7.80 -26.42 28.42
CA PHE A 779 7.89 -27.59 27.55
C PHE A 779 9.36 -28.06 27.62
N MET A 780 9.60 -29.01 28.53
CA MET A 780 10.24 -30.26 28.11
C MET A 780 9.21 -31.05 27.31
#